data_AF-A0A7D9HEP3-F1
#
_entry.id   AF-A0A7D9HEP3-F1
#
_cell.length_a   1.000
_cell.length_b   1.000
_cell.length_c   1.000
_cell.angle_alpha   90.00
_cell.angle_beta   90.00
_cell.angle_gamma   90.00
#
_symmetry.space_group_name_H-M   'P 1'
#
loop_
_entity.id
_entity.type
_entity.pdbx_description
1 polymer ?
#
loop_
_entity_poly.entity_id
_entity_poly.type
_entity_poly.pdbx_seq_one_letter_code
_entity_poly.pdbx_strand_id
1 'polypeptide(L)'
;MSGEVRCRICNGVCPPARRYVLYNAENDYTSTAMLFFKAYGLSIRRDKPGLSRHCCRNCRNNANRAVEKIKSYKENISPRGKRKTIPSSPNSIRSPPSKTSRPNERNCRFSARSLQFSNDKAQPSHSNAANTTSSVSTTTYLSSPCQTFTTVSLPISTHSLPFIPPFTESENNTDDVIYQLTCHSARGQQSVLVNKKWNSLCHSLMKNDDTNVVHTVVNTDCGKKLCVEKTVNLVKEECAAMCSAGTDNTTLFRKKDVNDICNFSFLKLMDEVNEKTNTLYQIVLAIINLKSAERNTNKSRERKLIAAGMAISLLMKARNKNMSAAQYVVSLLLLKGGMTKMGYNRLNHLELCMSYDTTQTFVAKLGENHDSMVRQWFETNPGQVKFLGDNIDMRITPRDQRGTNQNKDCHWFLTLAVKDRIPYDELPDDKPICKLAKLPLTSFLLSADDISNFRSNFAILLLHNVIGKLNFLKPFQKYVPKHIRHTYSEQMSKKSSVVNLGLVFANEACSEGMVDILEFMHQYIHKGKAKEQVVFGGDQLTCERAVGVQRLRKTSIEKEQRLADVLPTAEDWHTKMTLLIVIFSYLWDDKSAQDIGTLYQLRCSSHRTSVTGDVKHEMNQSIDFFNDVVQAHCLAVVLEYFGMEKLDGMPNNHAPPPESAKSQEKKNWLYTCVFEILDKFVMGDMDVTSTYQREAEKMNAKQPKGSTEIDGSILASVYNN
;
A
#
# COMPACT_ATOMS: atom_id res chain seq x y z
N MET A 1 -27.75 -44.99 -39.34
CA MET A 1 -26.51 -44.41 -38.77
C MET A 1 -26.84 -43.57 -37.54
N SER A 2 -26.85 -44.16 -36.33
CA SER A 2 -27.01 -43.38 -35.09
C SER A 2 -25.65 -42.83 -34.65
N GLY A 3 -25.27 -41.66 -35.14
CA GLY A 3 -24.03 -41.00 -34.72
C GLY A 3 -24.04 -40.69 -33.22
N GLU A 4 -22.92 -40.92 -32.54
CA GLU A 4 -22.75 -40.58 -31.13
C GLU A 4 -22.91 -39.08 -30.92
N VAL A 5 -23.93 -38.69 -30.15
CA VAL A 5 -24.16 -37.27 -29.81
C VAL A 5 -23.30 -36.92 -28.60
N ARG A 6 -22.39 -35.95 -28.75
CA ARG A 6 -21.52 -35.46 -27.66
C ARG A 6 -22.14 -34.30 -26.89
N CYS A 7 -21.72 -34.11 -25.65
CA CYS A 7 -22.14 -33.01 -24.79
C CYS A 7 -21.48 -31.69 -25.24
N ARG A 8 -22.26 -30.62 -25.35
CA ARG A 8 -21.81 -29.25 -25.62
C ARG A 8 -20.76 -28.73 -24.64
N ILE A 9 -20.82 -29.20 -23.39
CA ILE A 9 -20.04 -28.64 -22.28
C ILE A 9 -18.78 -29.48 -22.00
N CYS A 10 -18.93 -30.80 -21.84
CA CYS A 10 -17.80 -31.67 -21.49
C CYS A 10 -17.29 -32.56 -22.65
N ASN A 11 -17.88 -32.43 -23.84
CA ASN A 11 -17.59 -33.26 -25.02
C ASN A 11 -17.74 -34.80 -24.84
N GLY A 12 -18.29 -35.24 -23.71
CA GLY A 12 -18.57 -36.67 -23.44
C GLY A 12 -19.81 -37.19 -24.17
N VAL A 13 -19.88 -38.49 -24.41
CA VAL A 13 -21.00 -39.15 -25.10
C VAL A 13 -22.29 -39.01 -24.28
N CYS A 14 -23.36 -38.55 -24.93
CA CYS A 14 -24.67 -38.33 -24.33
C CYS A 14 -25.65 -39.44 -24.74
N PRO A 15 -25.94 -40.43 -23.87
CA PRO A 15 -26.92 -41.45 -24.18
C PRO A 15 -28.31 -40.82 -24.40
N PRO A 16 -29.13 -41.31 -25.35
CA PRO A 16 -30.42 -40.72 -25.72
C PRO A 16 -31.36 -40.47 -24.53
N ALA A 17 -31.39 -41.39 -23.56
CA ALA A 17 -32.25 -41.30 -22.38
C ALA A 17 -31.81 -40.25 -21.32
N ARG A 18 -30.63 -39.61 -21.47
CA ARG A 18 -30.05 -38.70 -20.45
C ARG A 18 -29.46 -37.42 -21.02
N ARG A 19 -29.91 -37.01 -22.22
CA ARG A 19 -29.45 -35.80 -22.90
C ARG A 19 -30.52 -34.70 -22.87
N TYR A 20 -30.09 -33.47 -22.66
CA TYR A 20 -30.96 -32.29 -22.62
C TYR A 20 -30.65 -31.40 -23.82
N VAL A 21 -31.68 -30.89 -24.46
CA VAL A 21 -31.55 -30.02 -25.64
C VAL A 21 -31.31 -28.58 -25.18
N LEU A 22 -30.38 -27.87 -25.80
CA LEU A 22 -30.05 -26.48 -25.48
C LEU A 22 -30.88 -25.48 -26.30
N TYR A 23 -31.29 -25.86 -27.51
CA TYR A 23 -32.18 -25.08 -28.36
C TYR A 23 -33.14 -25.99 -29.12
N ASN A 24 -34.42 -25.63 -29.16
CA ASN A 24 -35.50 -26.41 -29.79
C ASN A 24 -35.40 -26.43 -31.32
N ALA A 25 -36.37 -27.07 -31.99
CA ALA A 25 -36.42 -27.14 -33.44
C ALA A 25 -36.57 -25.75 -34.08
N GLU A 26 -37.23 -24.81 -33.39
CA GLU A 26 -37.37 -23.41 -33.77
C GLU A 26 -36.14 -22.52 -33.45
N ASN A 27 -35.03 -23.11 -32.98
CA ASN A 27 -33.78 -22.42 -32.62
C ASN A 27 -33.85 -21.47 -31.41
N ASP A 28 -34.91 -21.55 -30.60
CA ASP A 28 -35.07 -20.86 -29.33
C ASP A 28 -34.34 -21.55 -28.18
N TYR A 29 -33.83 -20.76 -27.23
CA TYR A 29 -33.16 -21.28 -26.04
C TYR A 29 -34.13 -22.04 -25.14
N THR A 30 -33.79 -23.29 -24.83
CA THR A 30 -34.55 -24.05 -23.83
C THR A 30 -34.24 -23.58 -22.42
N SER A 31 -35.08 -24.00 -21.46
CA SER A 31 -34.81 -23.83 -20.02
C SER A 31 -33.43 -24.35 -19.59
N THR A 32 -32.88 -25.33 -20.30
CA THR A 32 -31.53 -25.86 -20.03
C THR A 32 -30.45 -24.91 -20.52
N ALA A 33 -30.59 -24.24 -21.67
CA ALA A 33 -29.63 -23.21 -22.08
C ALA A 33 -29.68 -21.98 -21.16
N MET A 34 -30.89 -21.55 -20.77
CA MET A 34 -31.07 -20.46 -19.81
C MET A 34 -30.43 -20.77 -18.45
N LEU A 35 -30.37 -22.04 -18.06
CA LEU A 35 -29.69 -22.46 -16.84
C LEU A 35 -28.18 -22.18 -16.88
N PHE A 36 -27.51 -22.41 -18.01
CA PHE A 36 -26.08 -22.14 -18.16
C PHE A 36 -25.77 -20.63 -18.19
N PHE A 37 -26.66 -19.83 -18.76
CA PHE A 37 -26.57 -18.37 -18.67
C PHE A 37 -26.66 -17.91 -17.21
N LYS A 38 -27.64 -18.42 -16.45
CA LYS A 38 -27.79 -18.09 -15.02
C LYS A 38 -26.64 -18.60 -14.14
N ALA A 39 -26.06 -19.76 -14.47
CA ALA A 39 -24.99 -20.38 -13.70
C ALA A 39 -23.61 -19.73 -13.95
N TYR A 40 -23.30 -19.39 -15.20
CA TYR A 40 -21.93 -19.06 -15.63
C TYR A 40 -21.83 -17.82 -16.53
N GLY A 41 -22.94 -17.13 -16.85
CA GLY A 41 -22.94 -16.02 -17.81
C GLY A 41 -22.64 -16.43 -19.26
N LEU A 42 -22.67 -17.73 -19.55
CA LEU A 42 -22.31 -18.28 -20.87
C LEU A 42 -23.50 -18.18 -21.83
N SER A 43 -23.34 -17.38 -22.89
CA SER A 43 -24.26 -17.40 -24.04
C SER A 43 -23.88 -18.52 -25.01
N ILE A 44 -24.80 -19.47 -25.21
CA ILE A 44 -24.55 -20.62 -26.09
C ILE A 44 -24.75 -20.17 -27.54
N ARG A 45 -23.63 -20.02 -28.25
CA ARG A 45 -23.57 -19.66 -29.67
C ARG A 45 -24.26 -20.71 -30.57
N ARG A 46 -25.13 -20.24 -31.46
CA ARG A 46 -25.99 -21.01 -32.40
C ARG A 46 -25.41 -21.07 -33.82
N ASP A 47 -24.50 -20.16 -34.15
CA ASP A 47 -23.91 -19.86 -35.46
C ASP A 47 -22.87 -20.87 -35.94
N LYS A 48 -22.57 -21.92 -35.16
CA LYS A 48 -21.58 -22.96 -35.53
C LYS A 48 -22.26 -24.32 -35.71
N PRO A 49 -22.42 -24.82 -36.96
CA PRO A 49 -23.11 -26.08 -37.24
C PRO A 49 -22.34 -27.34 -36.81
N GLY A 50 -21.03 -27.25 -36.53
CA GLY A 50 -20.19 -28.39 -36.09
C GLY A 50 -20.25 -28.72 -34.59
N LEU A 51 -21.24 -28.19 -33.87
CA LEU A 51 -21.16 -27.98 -32.43
C LEU A 51 -22.46 -28.48 -31.78
N SER A 52 -22.35 -29.43 -30.84
CA SER A 52 -23.52 -30.18 -30.36
C SER A 52 -24.59 -29.31 -29.68
N ARG A 53 -25.86 -29.55 -30.04
CA ARG A 53 -27.04 -28.93 -29.40
C ARG A 53 -27.47 -29.57 -28.08
N HIS A 54 -26.73 -30.56 -27.57
CA HIS A 54 -27.15 -31.37 -26.42
C HIS A 54 -26.19 -31.22 -25.24
N CYS A 55 -26.71 -31.30 -24.02
CA CYS A 55 -25.97 -31.32 -22.77
C CYS A 55 -26.24 -32.63 -22.02
N CYS A 56 -25.21 -33.22 -21.42
CA CYS A 56 -25.37 -34.39 -20.57
C CYS A 56 -25.99 -34.03 -19.21
N ARG A 57 -26.59 -35.02 -18.55
CA ARG A 57 -27.19 -34.88 -17.21
C ARG A 57 -26.22 -34.33 -16.16
N ASN A 58 -24.96 -34.75 -16.17
CA ASN A 58 -23.97 -34.28 -15.19
C ASN A 58 -23.68 -32.78 -15.33
N CYS A 59 -23.50 -32.30 -16.56
CA CYS A 59 -23.26 -30.87 -16.80
C CYS A 59 -24.48 -30.03 -16.43
N ARG A 60 -25.71 -30.50 -16.73
CA ARG A 60 -26.95 -29.83 -16.32
C ARG A 60 -27.09 -29.78 -14.79
N ASN A 61 -26.80 -30.89 -14.10
CA ASN A 61 -26.87 -30.94 -12.63
C ASN A 61 -25.84 -30.02 -11.97
N ASN A 62 -24.63 -29.91 -12.53
CA ASN A 62 -23.62 -28.98 -12.06
C ASN A 62 -24.06 -27.52 -12.23
N ALA A 63 -24.67 -27.18 -13.37
CA ALA A 63 -25.24 -25.85 -13.59
C ALA A 63 -26.38 -25.55 -12.61
N ASN A 64 -27.26 -26.52 -12.32
CA ASN A 64 -28.30 -26.37 -11.29
C ASN A 64 -27.71 -26.09 -9.91
N ARG A 65 -26.72 -26.88 -9.47
CA ARG A 65 -26.02 -26.67 -8.18
C ARG A 65 -25.35 -25.29 -8.11
N ALA A 66 -24.79 -24.81 -9.23
CA ALA A 66 -24.21 -23.48 -9.30
C ALA A 66 -25.28 -22.39 -9.13
N VAL A 67 -26.44 -22.51 -9.77
CA VAL A 67 -27.56 -21.58 -9.59
C VAL A 67 -28.11 -21.61 -8.15
N GLU A 68 -28.23 -22.78 -7.54
CA GLU A 68 -28.64 -22.91 -6.13
C GLU A 68 -27.64 -22.24 -5.17
N LYS A 69 -26.34 -22.40 -5.41
CA LYS A 69 -25.30 -21.69 -4.65
C LYS A 69 -25.37 -20.18 -4.83
N ILE A 70 -25.58 -19.70 -6.07
CA ILE A 70 -25.77 -18.26 -6.34
C ILE A 70 -27.02 -17.74 -5.63
N LYS A 71 -28.10 -18.53 -5.62
CA LYS A 71 -29.35 -18.17 -4.93
C LYS A 71 -29.17 -18.13 -3.42
N SER A 72 -28.51 -19.11 -2.81
CA SER A 72 -28.23 -19.10 -1.37
C SER A 72 -27.30 -17.94 -0.98
N TYR A 73 -26.33 -17.60 -1.84
CA TYR A 73 -25.49 -16.41 -1.64
C TYR A 73 -26.30 -15.11 -1.69
N LYS A 74 -27.24 -14.99 -2.64
CA LYS A 74 -28.13 -13.82 -2.75
C LYS A 74 -29.14 -13.73 -1.61
N GLU A 75 -29.66 -14.86 -1.14
CA GLU A 75 -30.55 -14.93 0.03
C GLU A 75 -29.82 -14.56 1.32
N ASN A 76 -28.53 -14.88 1.43
CA ASN A 76 -27.67 -14.46 2.55
C ASN A 76 -27.23 -12.99 2.48
N ILE A 77 -27.36 -12.34 1.32
CA ILE A 77 -27.01 -10.92 1.10
C ILE A 77 -28.25 -10.01 1.19
N SER A 78 -29.48 -10.55 1.16
CA SER A 78 -30.70 -9.75 1.26
C SER A 78 -31.04 -9.41 2.73
N PRO A 79 -31.35 -8.14 3.08
CA PRO A 79 -31.70 -7.76 4.44
C PRO A 79 -33.00 -8.45 4.88
N ARG A 80 -32.93 -9.20 5.98
CA ARG A 80 -34.09 -9.82 6.65
C ARG A 80 -35.23 -8.80 6.81
N GLY A 81 -36.34 -9.03 6.13
CA GLY A 81 -37.55 -8.24 6.31
C GLY A 81 -38.73 -8.71 5.47
N LYS A 82 -39.42 -9.78 5.90
CA LYS A 82 -40.86 -9.79 6.28
C LYS A 82 -41.45 -11.20 6.27
N ARG A 83 -42.08 -11.52 7.41
CA ARG A 83 -42.88 -12.72 7.68
C ARG A 83 -44.29 -12.54 7.09
N LYS A 84 -44.90 -13.69 6.81
CA LYS A 84 -46.28 -13.95 6.32
C LYS A 84 -47.35 -12.96 6.79
N THR A 85 -48.14 -12.46 5.85
CA THR A 85 -49.41 -11.76 6.07
C THR A 85 -50.54 -12.76 6.34
N ILE A 86 -51.30 -12.51 7.42
CA ILE A 86 -52.65 -13.05 7.68
C ILE A 86 -53.65 -12.02 7.11
N PRO A 87 -54.77 -12.41 6.49
CA PRO A 87 -55.71 -11.47 5.91
C PRO A 87 -56.77 -11.01 6.94
N SER A 88 -57.03 -9.71 7.02
CA SER A 88 -58.34 -9.18 7.44
C SER A 88 -58.59 -7.75 6.94
N SER A 89 -59.63 -7.66 6.09
CA SER A 89 -60.69 -6.64 6.03
C SER A 89 -60.39 -5.14 5.75
N PRO A 90 -61.21 -4.46 4.91
CA PRO A 90 -61.00 -3.09 4.46
C PRO A 90 -61.75 -2.08 5.35
N ASN A 91 -61.23 -0.84 5.45
CA ASN A 91 -62.02 0.37 5.20
C ASN A 91 -61.26 1.68 5.46
N SER A 92 -61.62 2.63 4.60
CA SER A 92 -61.73 4.08 4.82
C SER A 92 -60.82 4.96 3.97
N ILE A 93 -61.53 5.63 3.08
CA ILE A 93 -61.20 6.66 2.11
C ILE A 93 -60.87 7.95 2.85
N ARG A 94 -59.80 8.65 2.42
CA ARG A 94 -59.82 10.11 2.21
C ARG A 94 -58.60 10.57 1.40
N SER A 95 -58.89 11.24 0.29
CA SER A 95 -57.93 11.84 -0.64
C SER A 95 -57.35 13.17 -0.09
N PRO A 96 -56.15 13.61 -0.55
CA PRO A 96 -55.46 14.81 -0.08
C PRO A 96 -55.73 16.05 -0.96
N PRO A 97 -55.41 17.29 -0.53
CA PRO A 97 -55.26 18.41 -1.44
C PRO A 97 -53.82 18.57 -1.97
N SER A 98 -53.78 18.96 -3.25
CA SER A 98 -52.74 19.43 -4.17
C SER A 98 -51.45 20.03 -3.58
N LYS A 99 -50.25 19.54 -3.96
CA LYS A 99 -49.43 19.87 -5.15
C LYS A 99 -48.88 21.31 -5.19
N THR A 100 -47.58 21.44 -4.93
CA THR A 100 -46.66 22.35 -5.63
C THR A 100 -45.33 21.62 -5.91
N SER A 101 -44.72 22.01 -7.02
CA SER A 101 -43.82 21.30 -7.93
C SER A 101 -42.39 21.01 -7.45
N ARG A 102 -41.92 19.77 -7.71
CA ARG A 102 -40.49 19.38 -7.80
C ARG A 102 -39.99 19.48 -9.25
N PRO A 103 -38.70 19.75 -9.50
CA PRO A 103 -38.01 19.30 -10.71
C PRO A 103 -37.25 17.98 -10.47
N ASN A 104 -37.57 17.00 -11.31
CA ASN A 104 -36.86 15.79 -11.76
C ASN A 104 -35.61 15.28 -11.00
N GLU A 105 -35.80 14.21 -10.24
CA GLU A 105 -34.77 13.21 -9.93
C GLU A 105 -34.53 12.31 -11.16
N ARG A 106 -33.34 12.36 -11.76
CA ARG A 106 -32.84 11.29 -12.65
C ARG A 106 -32.02 10.31 -11.82
N ASN A 107 -32.42 9.04 -11.90
CA ASN A 107 -31.78 7.88 -11.30
C ASN A 107 -30.30 7.74 -11.70
N CYS A 108 -29.38 7.97 -10.77
CA CYS A 108 -28.00 7.47 -10.88
C CYS A 108 -27.87 6.14 -10.13
N ARG A 109 -27.57 5.08 -10.89
CA ARG A 109 -27.13 3.79 -10.36
C ARG A 109 -25.72 3.95 -9.79
N PHE A 110 -25.57 3.85 -8.48
CA PHE A 110 -24.25 3.79 -7.85
C PHE A 110 -23.57 2.46 -8.18
N SER A 111 -22.40 2.52 -8.83
CA SER A 111 -21.45 1.42 -8.84
C SER A 111 -20.69 1.41 -7.51
N ALA A 112 -20.61 0.24 -6.89
CA ALA A 112 -19.78 0.04 -5.71
C ALA A 112 -18.31 0.16 -6.13
N ARG A 113 -17.64 1.25 -5.74
CA ARG A 113 -16.17 1.38 -5.82
C ARG A 113 -15.54 0.38 -4.85
N SER A 114 -15.04 -0.74 -5.36
CA SER A 114 -14.02 -1.54 -4.67
C SER A 114 -12.65 -0.96 -4.97
N LEU A 115 -11.94 -0.50 -3.94
CA LEU A 115 -10.50 -0.22 -4.00
C LEU A 115 -9.77 -1.51 -4.40
N GLN A 116 -9.25 -1.57 -5.63
CA GLN A 116 -8.33 -2.63 -6.07
C GLN A 116 -6.91 -2.06 -6.03
N PHE A 117 -6.05 -2.67 -5.23
CA PHE A 117 -4.61 -2.43 -5.26
C PHE A 117 -3.94 -3.44 -6.20
N SER A 118 -3.20 -2.92 -7.17
CA SER A 118 -2.31 -3.67 -8.05
C SER A 118 -1.11 -4.20 -7.26
N ASN A 119 -0.87 -5.51 -7.37
CA ASN A 119 0.34 -6.16 -6.86
C ASN A 119 1.46 -5.97 -7.90
N ASP A 120 2.33 -4.99 -7.71
CA ASP A 120 3.59 -4.91 -8.46
C ASP A 120 4.63 -5.82 -7.81
N LYS A 121 5.00 -6.87 -8.56
CA LYS A 121 6.13 -7.74 -8.26
C LYS A 121 7.42 -6.99 -8.53
N ALA A 122 8.20 -6.72 -7.49
CA ALA A 122 9.59 -6.30 -7.62
C ALA A 122 10.42 -7.43 -8.29
N GLN A 123 11.03 -7.14 -9.44
CA GLN A 123 12.13 -7.93 -9.97
C GLN A 123 13.46 -7.48 -9.33
N PRO A 124 14.43 -8.38 -9.10
CA PRO A 124 15.72 -8.03 -8.54
C PRO A 124 16.62 -7.40 -9.60
N SER A 125 17.14 -6.21 -9.29
CA SER A 125 18.19 -5.54 -10.06
C SER A 125 19.54 -6.20 -9.81
N HIS A 126 20.13 -6.73 -10.88
CA HIS A 126 21.56 -7.03 -10.94
C HIS A 126 22.36 -5.73 -10.90
N SER A 127 23.20 -5.55 -9.88
CA SER A 127 24.26 -4.54 -9.88
C SER A 127 25.61 -5.24 -9.76
N ASN A 128 26.31 -5.31 -10.89
CA ASN A 128 27.76 -5.41 -10.93
C ASN A 128 28.34 -4.09 -10.41
N ALA A 129 29.23 -4.15 -9.42
CA ALA A 129 30.18 -3.07 -9.18
C ALA A 129 31.53 -3.69 -8.79
N ALA A 130 32.49 -3.41 -9.66
CA ALA A 130 33.87 -3.82 -9.59
C ALA A 130 34.64 -3.04 -8.51
N ASN A 131 35.72 -3.70 -8.09
CA ASN A 131 36.82 -3.23 -7.25
C ASN A 131 37.27 -1.78 -7.54
N THR A 132 37.58 -1.04 -6.47
CA THR A 132 38.70 -0.12 -6.49
C THR A 132 39.41 -0.16 -5.13
N THR A 133 40.69 -0.51 -5.24
CA THR A 133 41.68 -0.79 -4.21
C THR A 133 42.42 0.48 -3.78
N SER A 134 42.71 0.59 -2.48
CA SER A 134 43.96 1.07 -1.86
C SER A 134 43.67 1.30 -0.37
N SER A 135 44.50 1.00 0.62
CA SER A 135 45.70 0.17 0.88
C SER A 135 46.04 0.44 2.36
N VAL A 136 46.95 -0.34 2.97
CA VAL A 136 47.53 -0.22 4.34
C VAL A 136 46.72 -1.06 5.37
N SER A 137 47.22 -2.10 6.06
CA SER A 137 48.56 -2.69 6.22
C SER A 137 48.44 -4.20 6.53
N THR A 138 49.43 -4.94 6.05
CA THR A 138 49.62 -6.39 6.17
C THR A 138 50.06 -6.79 7.57
N THR A 139 49.40 -7.76 8.21
CA THR A 139 50.07 -8.70 9.11
C THR A 139 49.36 -10.05 9.09
N THR A 140 50.15 -11.07 8.75
CA THR A 140 49.89 -12.50 8.56
C THR A 140 49.35 -13.22 9.80
N TYR A 141 48.32 -14.06 9.65
CA TYR A 141 48.08 -15.24 10.51
C TYR A 141 47.42 -16.38 9.74
N LEU A 142 48.05 -17.56 9.76
CA LEU A 142 47.52 -18.85 9.35
C LEU A 142 47.54 -19.79 10.56
N SER A 143 46.37 -20.38 10.84
CA SER A 143 46.10 -21.72 11.43
C SER A 143 46.71 -22.17 12.77
N SER A 144 45.78 -22.37 13.73
CA SER A 144 45.72 -23.41 14.80
C SER A 144 46.70 -23.31 15.99
N PRO A 145 46.44 -23.94 17.17
CA PRO A 145 45.21 -24.37 17.83
C PRO A 145 45.05 -23.79 19.27
N CYS A 146 43.87 -23.97 19.85
CA CYS A 146 43.51 -23.53 21.21
C CYS A 146 44.16 -24.40 22.29
N GLN A 147 44.96 -23.81 23.18
CA GLN A 147 45.46 -24.40 24.42
C GLN A 147 44.74 -23.81 25.64
N THR A 148 44.08 -24.70 26.37
CA THR A 148 44.04 -24.83 27.85
C THR A 148 43.92 -23.57 28.73
N PHE A 149 42.78 -23.48 29.45
CA PHE A 149 42.72 -22.79 30.74
C PHE A 149 42.72 -23.80 31.89
N THR A 150 43.64 -23.55 32.80
CA THR A 150 44.06 -24.31 33.96
C THR A 150 42.99 -24.31 35.06
N THR A 151 42.59 -25.50 35.49
CA THR A 151 41.79 -25.73 36.71
C THR A 151 42.68 -25.70 37.94
N VAL A 152 42.34 -24.86 38.92
CA VAL A 152 42.86 -24.92 40.29
C VAL A 152 42.23 -26.12 41.00
N SER A 153 43.06 -27.06 41.43
CA SER A 153 42.69 -28.25 42.20
C SER A 153 42.78 -28.00 43.71
N LEU A 154 41.77 -28.44 44.45
CA LEU A 154 41.85 -28.75 45.88
C LEU A 154 41.75 -30.28 46.06
N PRO A 155 42.42 -30.86 47.08
CA PRO A 155 42.82 -32.25 47.07
C PRO A 155 41.72 -33.16 47.58
N ILE A 156 41.43 -34.24 46.85
CA ILE A 156 40.70 -35.39 47.40
C ILE A 156 41.56 -36.63 47.21
N SER A 157 41.89 -37.19 48.36
CA SER A 157 42.59 -38.43 48.64
C SER A 157 42.29 -39.55 47.63
N THR A 158 43.37 -40.16 47.17
CA THR A 158 43.44 -41.40 46.41
C THR A 158 42.69 -42.53 47.12
N HIS A 159 41.54 -42.93 46.59
CA HIS A 159 41.10 -44.31 46.66
C HIS A 159 41.22 -44.90 45.25
N SER A 160 42.22 -45.78 45.10
CA SER A 160 42.43 -46.63 43.95
C SER A 160 41.15 -47.39 43.59
N LEU A 161 40.52 -47.02 42.47
CA LEU A 161 39.54 -47.88 41.81
C LEU A 161 40.30 -49.09 41.22
N PRO A 162 39.83 -50.32 41.44
CA PRO A 162 40.52 -51.52 40.98
C PRO A 162 40.54 -51.57 39.45
N PHE A 163 41.72 -51.86 38.92
CA PHE A 163 41.96 -52.22 37.52
C PHE A 163 41.06 -53.41 37.14
N ILE A 164 40.08 -53.17 36.28
CA ILE A 164 39.31 -54.24 35.62
C ILE A 164 40.13 -54.66 34.39
N PRO A 165 40.58 -55.92 34.28
CA PRO A 165 41.35 -56.35 33.13
C PRO A 165 40.48 -56.30 31.85
N PRO A 166 41.08 -56.06 30.67
CA PRO A 166 40.34 -56.05 29.42
C PRO A 166 39.71 -57.43 29.18
N PHE A 167 38.41 -57.42 28.92
CA PHE A 167 37.64 -58.61 28.61
C PHE A 167 38.11 -59.17 27.25
N THR A 168 38.67 -60.38 27.25
CA THR A 168 39.01 -61.12 26.03
C THR A 168 37.74 -61.65 25.37
N GLU A 169 37.56 -61.34 24.08
CA GLU A 169 36.46 -61.85 23.26
C GLU A 169 36.49 -63.38 23.16
N SER A 170 35.34 -64.00 23.40
CA SER A 170 34.99 -65.26 22.75
C SER A 170 33.83 -64.98 21.81
N GLU A 171 34.09 -65.05 20.50
CA GLU A 171 33.05 -65.16 19.48
C GLU A 171 32.18 -66.37 19.81
N ASN A 172 30.95 -66.17 20.27
CA ASN A 172 29.86 -67.15 20.19
C ASN A 172 28.53 -66.50 20.61
N ASN A 173 27.52 -66.63 19.73
CA ASN A 173 26.07 -66.49 19.94
C ASN A 173 25.57 -65.56 21.07
N THR A 174 24.94 -64.45 20.67
CA THR A 174 24.37 -63.40 21.53
C THR A 174 23.15 -63.79 22.38
N ASP A 175 22.71 -65.05 22.38
CA ASP A 175 21.42 -65.43 22.99
C ASP A 175 21.49 -65.87 24.47
N ASP A 176 22.67 -66.01 25.07
CA ASP A 176 22.81 -66.51 26.45
C ASP A 176 23.76 -65.74 27.38
N VAL A 177 24.05 -64.47 27.09
CA VAL A 177 24.81 -63.62 28.01
C VAL A 177 23.88 -63.07 29.12
N ILE A 178 24.17 -63.38 30.39
CA ILE A 178 23.49 -62.80 31.55
C ILE A 178 24.42 -61.76 32.17
N TYR A 179 24.02 -60.48 32.10
CA TYR A 179 24.78 -59.40 32.71
C TYR A 179 24.48 -59.32 34.21
N GLN A 180 25.49 -59.00 35.02
CA GLN A 180 25.36 -58.78 36.46
C GLN A 180 25.74 -57.33 36.80
N LEU A 181 24.81 -56.59 37.42
CA LEU A 181 25.07 -55.26 37.93
C LEU A 181 25.55 -55.37 39.38
N THR A 182 26.79 -54.94 39.62
CA THR A 182 27.38 -54.91 40.96
C THR A 182 27.46 -53.47 41.44
N CYS A 183 26.72 -53.14 42.50
CA CYS A 183 26.77 -51.83 43.15
C CYS A 183 27.66 -51.93 44.40
N HIS A 184 28.69 -51.09 44.46
CA HIS A 184 29.53 -50.94 45.64
C HIS A 184 29.01 -49.77 46.47
N SER A 185 28.54 -50.05 47.69
CA SER A 185 28.11 -49.04 48.66
C SER A 185 28.92 -49.15 49.95
N ALA A 186 28.86 -48.12 50.81
CA ALA A 186 29.50 -48.12 52.12
C ALA A 186 29.01 -49.26 53.06
N ARG A 187 27.92 -49.96 52.70
CA ARG A 187 27.34 -51.08 53.45
C ARG A 187 27.70 -52.46 52.87
N GLY A 188 28.60 -52.53 51.89
CA GLY A 188 29.03 -53.76 51.23
C GLY A 188 28.64 -53.83 49.75
N GLN A 189 29.02 -54.94 49.12
CA GLN A 189 28.76 -55.23 47.71
C GLN A 189 27.39 -55.89 47.54
N GLN A 190 26.53 -55.33 46.70
CA GLN A 190 25.28 -55.95 46.27
C GLN A 190 25.30 -56.17 44.76
N SER A 191 25.04 -57.39 44.33
CA SER A 191 25.00 -57.75 42.91
C SER A 191 23.61 -58.26 42.52
N VAL A 192 23.07 -57.74 41.41
CA VAL A 192 21.75 -58.09 40.87
C VAL A 192 21.91 -58.58 39.44
N LEU A 193 21.31 -59.74 39.12
CA LEU A 193 21.26 -60.25 37.75
C LEU A 193 20.31 -59.40 36.92
N VAL A 194 20.79 -58.96 35.75
CA VAL A 194 20.02 -58.12 34.85
C VAL A 194 19.07 -58.97 34.03
N ASN A 195 17.81 -58.54 33.93
CA ASN A 195 16.82 -59.20 33.08
C ASN A 195 17.27 -59.18 31.61
N LYS A 196 17.18 -60.32 30.91
CA LYS A 196 17.59 -60.50 29.50
C LYS A 196 17.08 -59.39 28.56
N LYS A 197 15.92 -58.78 28.85
CA LYS A 197 15.37 -57.65 28.08
C LYS A 197 16.26 -56.40 28.02
N TRP A 198 17.24 -56.29 28.92
CA TRP A 198 18.18 -55.17 29.00
C TRP A 198 19.60 -55.52 28.53
N ASN A 199 19.82 -56.73 28.01
CA ASN A 199 21.14 -57.18 27.55
C ASN A 199 21.76 -56.26 26.51
N SER A 200 20.96 -55.78 25.55
CA SER A 200 21.40 -54.82 24.53
C SER A 200 21.87 -53.49 25.14
N LEU A 201 21.22 -53.03 26.21
CA LEU A 201 21.61 -51.81 26.93
C LEU A 201 22.91 -52.03 27.69
N CYS A 202 23.03 -53.14 28.41
CA CYS A 202 24.25 -53.50 29.14
C CYS A 202 25.45 -53.66 28.20
N HIS A 203 25.26 -54.29 27.05
CA HIS A 203 26.28 -54.41 26.02
C HIS A 203 26.74 -53.05 25.50
N SER A 204 25.79 -52.15 25.21
CA SER A 204 26.10 -50.79 24.72
C SER A 204 26.82 -49.96 25.78
N LEU A 205 26.45 -50.09 27.06
CA LEU A 205 27.12 -49.44 28.20
C LEU A 205 28.56 -49.96 28.38
N MET A 206 28.77 -51.28 28.27
CA MET A 206 30.11 -51.88 28.38
C MET A 206 31.04 -51.45 27.23
N LYS A 207 30.48 -51.19 26.05
CA LYS A 207 31.23 -50.69 24.89
C LYS A 207 31.45 -49.17 24.89
N ASN A 208 30.97 -48.44 25.91
CA ASN A 208 30.96 -46.97 25.94
C ASN A 208 30.36 -46.34 24.65
N ASP A 209 29.32 -46.97 24.11
CA ASP A 209 28.63 -46.48 22.92
C ASP A 209 27.40 -45.65 23.31
N ASP A 210 27.63 -44.37 23.61
CA ASP A 210 26.60 -43.43 24.04
C ASP A 210 25.41 -43.34 23.07
N THR A 211 25.66 -43.51 21.76
CA THR A 211 24.62 -43.42 20.73
C THR A 211 23.68 -44.63 20.81
N ASN A 212 24.25 -45.83 20.92
CA ASN A 212 23.46 -47.05 21.04
C ASN A 212 22.81 -47.19 22.42
N VAL A 213 23.41 -46.64 23.48
CA VAL A 213 22.77 -46.51 24.80
C VAL A 213 21.49 -45.68 24.69
N VAL A 214 21.56 -44.48 24.11
CA VAL A 214 20.38 -43.63 23.92
C VAL A 214 19.33 -44.31 23.04
N HIS A 215 19.75 -44.92 21.94
CA HIS A 215 18.84 -45.65 21.04
C HIS A 215 18.11 -46.78 21.77
N THR A 216 18.82 -47.56 22.58
CA THR A 216 18.25 -48.68 23.34
C THR A 216 17.30 -48.20 24.43
N VAL A 217 17.65 -47.12 25.15
CA VAL A 217 16.80 -46.52 26.19
C VAL A 217 15.50 -45.97 25.60
N VAL A 218 15.57 -45.24 24.48
CA VAL A 218 14.39 -44.63 23.83
C VAL A 218 13.48 -45.69 23.20
N ASN A 219 14.03 -46.83 22.78
CA ASN A 219 13.26 -47.92 22.19
C ASN A 219 12.65 -48.89 23.20
N THR A 220 13.00 -48.79 24.49
CA THR A 220 12.38 -49.61 25.53
C THR A 220 11.18 -48.88 26.15
N ASP A 221 10.04 -49.56 26.36
CA ASP A 221 8.79 -48.93 26.81
C ASP A 221 8.94 -48.05 28.07
N CYS A 222 9.67 -48.55 29.07
CA CYS A 222 9.88 -47.79 30.32
C CYS A 222 10.92 -46.66 30.18
N GLY A 223 11.96 -46.85 29.37
CA GLY A 223 12.95 -45.80 29.07
C GLY A 223 12.31 -44.66 28.27
N LYS A 224 11.54 -44.99 27.24
CA LYS A 224 10.73 -44.04 26.45
C LYS A 224 9.83 -43.18 27.33
N LYS A 225 9.11 -43.80 28.28
CA LYS A 225 8.22 -43.09 29.21
C LYS A 225 9.00 -42.09 30.06
N LEU A 226 10.15 -42.49 30.60
CA LEU A 226 11.00 -41.62 31.43
C LEU A 226 11.60 -40.45 30.62
N CYS A 227 12.04 -40.71 29.39
CA CYS A 227 12.55 -39.66 28.49
C CYS A 227 11.46 -38.62 28.17
N VAL A 228 10.23 -39.06 27.89
CA VAL A 228 9.09 -38.16 27.67
C VAL A 228 8.82 -37.33 28.92
N GLU A 229 8.78 -37.96 30.09
CA GLU A 229 8.55 -37.26 31.36
C GLU A 229 9.63 -36.20 31.64
N LYS A 230 10.90 -36.53 31.45
CA LYS A 230 12.00 -35.58 31.64
C LYS A 230 11.94 -34.43 30.64
N THR A 231 11.63 -34.71 29.37
CA THR A 231 11.46 -33.68 28.34
C THR A 231 10.31 -32.73 28.66
N VAL A 232 9.17 -33.26 29.13
CA VAL A 232 8.02 -32.44 29.56
C VAL A 232 8.40 -31.55 30.73
N ASN A 233 9.18 -32.04 31.70
CA ASN A 233 9.62 -31.24 32.83
C ASN A 233 10.60 -30.13 32.40
N LEU A 234 11.53 -30.41 31.48
CA LEU A 234 12.40 -29.39 30.89
C LEU A 234 11.59 -28.28 30.21
N VAL A 235 10.62 -28.63 29.35
CA VAL A 235 9.75 -27.64 28.70
C VAL A 235 8.96 -26.82 29.73
N LYS A 236 8.46 -27.47 30.79
CA LYS A 236 7.75 -26.77 31.87
C LYS A 236 8.63 -25.74 32.57
N GLU A 237 9.87 -26.10 32.89
CA GLU A 237 10.88 -25.26 33.55
C GLU A 237 11.30 -24.09 32.67
N GLU A 238 11.69 -24.35 31.40
CA GLU A 238 12.06 -23.30 30.44
C GLU A 238 10.93 -22.27 30.26
N CYS A 239 9.71 -22.76 30.04
CA CYS A 239 8.54 -21.89 29.88
C CYS A 239 8.16 -21.18 31.19
N ALA A 240 8.44 -21.76 32.36
CA ALA A 240 8.23 -21.10 33.66
C ALA A 240 9.21 -19.93 33.83
N ALA A 241 10.48 -20.15 33.52
CA ALA A 241 11.53 -19.15 33.59
C ALA A 241 11.20 -17.96 32.67
N MET A 242 10.79 -18.23 31.44
CA MET A 242 10.32 -17.20 30.50
C MET A 242 9.11 -16.43 31.05
N CYS A 243 8.20 -17.11 31.75
CA CYS A 243 7.00 -16.54 32.35
C CYS A 243 7.19 -15.85 33.72
N SER A 244 8.40 -15.82 34.27
CA SER A 244 8.68 -15.21 35.58
C SER A 244 8.48 -13.69 35.57
N ALA A 245 8.28 -13.07 36.75
CA ALA A 245 7.99 -11.63 36.84
C ALA A 245 9.19 -10.73 36.52
N GLY A 246 10.43 -11.24 36.64
CA GLY A 246 11.66 -10.49 36.34
C GLY A 246 11.96 -10.32 34.84
N THR A 247 11.14 -10.88 33.94
CA THR A 247 11.38 -10.85 32.48
C THR A 247 10.62 -9.75 31.76
N ASP A 248 9.90 -8.87 32.47
CA ASP A 248 9.02 -7.84 31.88
C ASP A 248 9.72 -6.97 30.82
N ASN A 249 10.99 -6.61 31.01
CA ASN A 249 11.77 -5.83 30.04
C ASN A 249 12.60 -6.66 29.05
N THR A 250 12.73 -7.97 29.25
CA THR A 250 13.64 -8.82 28.47
C THR A 250 12.92 -9.69 27.44
N THR A 251 11.60 -9.86 27.54
CA THR A 251 10.84 -10.74 26.64
C THR A 251 9.88 -10.01 25.69
N LEU A 252 9.97 -10.34 24.41
CA LEU A 252 9.11 -9.80 23.36
C LEU A 252 7.63 -10.18 23.55
N PHE A 253 7.33 -11.24 24.30
CA PHE A 253 5.95 -11.63 24.61
C PHE A 253 5.22 -10.62 25.51
N ARG A 254 5.94 -9.85 26.34
CA ARG A 254 5.38 -8.87 27.29
C ARG A 254 5.51 -7.42 26.85
N LYS A 255 6.40 -7.15 25.89
CA LYS A 255 6.62 -5.81 25.33
C LYS A 255 5.38 -5.34 24.58
N LYS A 256 4.61 -4.48 25.25
CA LYS A 256 3.30 -4.00 24.82
C LYS A 256 3.28 -2.49 24.61
N ASP A 257 4.42 -1.82 24.71
CA ASP A 257 4.50 -0.39 24.45
C ASP A 257 4.29 -0.10 22.96
N VAL A 258 3.85 1.11 22.63
CA VAL A 258 3.56 1.53 21.25
C VAL A 258 4.73 1.22 20.32
N ASN A 259 5.94 1.64 20.71
CA ASN A 259 7.14 1.43 19.90
C ASN A 259 7.48 -0.06 19.72
N ASP A 260 7.28 -0.88 20.74
CA ASP A 260 7.55 -2.31 20.67
C ASP A 260 6.56 -3.03 19.75
N ILE A 261 5.27 -2.70 19.84
CA ILE A 261 4.23 -3.28 18.98
C ILE A 261 4.43 -2.85 17.52
N CYS A 262 4.81 -1.60 17.26
CA CYS A 262 5.13 -1.11 15.92
C CYS A 262 6.34 -1.83 15.29
N ASN A 263 7.32 -2.24 16.11
CA ASN A 263 8.53 -2.92 15.66
C ASN A 263 8.50 -4.46 15.87
N PHE A 264 7.33 -5.00 16.26
CA PHE A 264 7.18 -6.40 16.58
C PHE A 264 7.43 -7.29 15.36
N SER A 265 8.17 -8.38 15.56
CA SER A 265 8.43 -9.38 14.53
C SER A 265 8.35 -10.78 15.12
N PHE A 266 7.54 -11.64 14.48
CA PHE A 266 7.48 -13.05 14.83
C PHE A 266 8.81 -13.77 14.60
N LEU A 267 9.68 -13.30 13.68
CA LEU A 267 11.00 -13.90 13.48
C LEU A 267 11.90 -13.63 14.69
N LYS A 268 11.99 -12.36 15.12
CA LYS A 268 12.73 -11.98 16.33
C LYS A 268 12.21 -12.69 17.57
N LEU A 269 10.88 -12.86 17.65
CA LEU A 269 10.25 -13.65 18.72
C LEU A 269 10.72 -15.11 18.70
N MET A 270 10.79 -15.73 17.51
CA MET A 270 11.26 -17.10 17.38
C MET A 270 12.75 -17.24 17.68
N ASP A 271 13.56 -16.24 17.39
CA ASP A 271 14.98 -16.19 17.79
C ASP A 271 15.10 -16.17 19.33
N GLU A 272 14.30 -15.34 20.02
CA GLU A 272 14.24 -15.34 21.49
C GLU A 272 13.79 -16.70 22.06
N VAL A 273 12.80 -17.34 21.42
CA VAL A 273 12.32 -18.67 21.83
C VAL A 273 13.43 -19.72 21.67
N ASN A 274 14.25 -19.65 20.62
CA ASN A 274 15.41 -20.53 20.43
C ASN A 274 16.46 -20.33 21.54
N GLU A 275 16.73 -19.09 21.94
CA GLU A 275 17.71 -18.77 22.97
C GLU A 275 17.26 -19.16 24.38
N LYS A 276 16.00 -18.86 24.74
CA LYS A 276 15.50 -19.00 26.12
C LYS A 276 14.75 -20.30 26.39
N THR A 277 14.17 -20.91 25.36
CA THR A 277 13.35 -22.13 25.44
C THR A 277 13.72 -23.09 24.31
N ASN A 278 15.00 -23.48 24.23
CA ASN A 278 15.52 -24.28 23.12
C ASN A 278 14.77 -25.61 22.97
N THR A 279 14.43 -26.29 24.08
CA THR A 279 13.70 -27.57 24.01
C THR A 279 12.35 -27.38 23.34
N LEU A 280 11.58 -26.35 23.72
CA LEU A 280 10.32 -26.00 23.05
C LEU A 280 10.54 -25.65 21.56
N TYR A 281 11.57 -24.86 21.27
CA TYR A 281 11.90 -24.46 19.91
C TYR A 281 12.15 -25.67 19.00
N GLN A 282 12.97 -26.62 19.44
CA GLN A 282 13.27 -27.83 18.66
C GLN A 282 12.02 -28.68 18.41
N ILE A 283 11.14 -28.83 19.42
CA ILE A 283 9.87 -29.53 19.26
C ILE A 283 9.00 -28.87 18.19
N VAL A 284 8.87 -27.54 18.23
CA VAL A 284 8.07 -26.80 17.26
C VAL A 284 8.69 -26.87 15.86
N LEU A 285 10.01 -26.78 15.74
CA LEU A 285 10.72 -26.96 14.46
C LEU A 285 10.48 -28.35 13.85
N ALA A 286 10.47 -29.39 14.67
CA ALA A 286 10.17 -30.75 14.25
C ALA A 286 8.73 -30.85 13.69
N ILE A 287 7.76 -30.19 14.34
CA ILE A 287 6.35 -30.18 13.91
C ILE A 287 6.17 -29.44 12.58
N ILE A 288 6.74 -28.24 12.43
CA ILE A 288 6.54 -27.42 11.22
C ILE A 288 7.37 -27.92 10.02
N ASN A 289 8.38 -28.76 10.28
CA ASN A 289 9.26 -29.40 9.30
C ASN A 289 9.85 -28.40 8.29
N LEU A 290 10.90 -27.67 8.69
CA LEU A 290 11.53 -26.67 7.84
C LEU A 290 12.21 -27.24 6.59
N LYS A 291 12.67 -28.50 6.60
CA LYS A 291 13.34 -29.14 5.44
C LYS A 291 12.44 -29.19 4.21
N SER A 292 11.13 -29.34 4.41
CA SER A 292 10.14 -29.31 3.31
C SER A 292 9.86 -27.91 2.72
N ALA A 293 10.40 -26.84 3.33
CA ALA A 293 10.12 -25.44 2.94
C ALA A 293 11.06 -24.89 1.87
N GLU A 294 12.21 -25.53 1.62
CA GLU A 294 13.26 -25.03 0.73
C GLU A 294 12.81 -24.90 -0.74
N ARG A 295 11.84 -25.72 -1.17
CA ARG A 295 11.32 -25.73 -2.55
C ARG A 295 9.91 -25.16 -2.69
N ASN A 296 9.30 -24.64 -1.61
CA ASN A 296 7.89 -24.23 -1.59
C ASN A 296 7.71 -22.70 -1.55
N THR A 297 7.20 -22.12 -2.64
CA THR A 297 6.96 -20.67 -2.76
C THR A 297 5.81 -20.16 -1.89
N ASN A 298 4.87 -21.03 -1.49
CA ASN A 298 3.71 -20.65 -0.67
C ASN A 298 3.92 -20.88 0.83
N LYS A 299 4.69 -21.91 1.21
CA LYS A 299 5.05 -22.26 2.59
C LYS A 299 6.55 -22.06 2.82
N SER A 300 7.03 -20.85 2.57
CA SER A 300 8.42 -20.47 2.83
C SER A 300 8.79 -20.69 4.29
N ARG A 301 10.10 -20.80 4.57
CA ARG A 301 10.65 -20.89 5.92
C ARG A 301 10.09 -19.79 6.83
N GLU A 302 10.07 -18.56 6.35
CA GLU A 302 9.57 -17.39 7.07
C GLU A 302 8.09 -17.54 7.48
N ARG A 303 7.22 -17.91 6.54
CA ARG A 303 5.78 -18.09 6.82
C ARG A 303 5.51 -19.19 7.85
N LYS A 304 6.30 -20.27 7.81
CA LYS A 304 6.21 -21.33 8.82
C LYS A 304 6.64 -20.85 10.20
N LEU A 305 7.71 -20.06 10.29
CA LEU A 305 8.17 -19.47 11.54
C LEU A 305 7.17 -18.46 12.11
N ILE A 306 6.52 -17.67 11.27
CA ILE A 306 5.43 -16.77 11.71
C ILE A 306 4.27 -17.58 12.31
N ALA A 307 3.85 -18.65 11.64
CA ALA A 307 2.79 -19.52 12.15
C ALA A 307 3.18 -20.20 13.47
N ALA A 308 4.42 -20.67 13.59
CA ALA A 308 4.97 -21.22 14.82
C ALA A 308 4.99 -20.18 15.96
N GLY A 309 5.47 -18.97 15.68
CA GLY A 309 5.52 -17.87 16.65
C GLY A 309 4.14 -17.50 17.17
N MET A 310 3.13 -17.47 16.29
CA MET A 310 1.74 -17.25 16.72
C MET A 310 1.23 -18.40 17.60
N ALA A 311 1.48 -19.66 17.22
CA ALA A 311 1.08 -20.82 18.02
C ALA A 311 1.71 -20.80 19.42
N ILE A 312 3.01 -20.50 19.53
CA ILE A 312 3.69 -20.36 20.82
C ILE A 312 3.11 -19.17 21.61
N SER A 313 2.84 -18.04 20.96
CA SER A 313 2.25 -16.87 21.62
C SER A 313 0.87 -17.17 22.22
N LEU A 314 0.06 -18.02 21.57
CA LEU A 314 -1.21 -18.48 22.13
C LEU A 314 -1.00 -19.29 23.41
N LEU A 315 -0.08 -20.25 23.36
CA LEU A 315 0.24 -21.12 24.49
C LEU A 315 0.84 -20.34 25.67
N MET A 316 1.75 -19.41 25.38
CA MET A 316 2.38 -18.55 26.39
C MET A 316 1.36 -17.60 27.03
N LYS A 317 0.44 -17.01 26.25
CA LYS A 317 -0.66 -16.20 26.80
C LYS A 317 -1.62 -17.01 27.65
N ALA A 318 -1.96 -18.23 27.24
CA ALA A 318 -2.80 -19.13 28.02
C ALA A 318 -2.15 -19.50 29.36
N ARG A 319 -0.81 -19.62 29.37
CA ARG A 319 -0.03 -19.83 30.61
C ARG A 319 0.05 -18.57 31.47
N ASN A 320 0.25 -17.40 30.86
CA ASN A 320 0.32 -16.12 31.54
C ASN A 320 -0.29 -15.01 30.67
N LYS A 321 -1.38 -14.41 31.16
CA LYS A 321 -2.15 -13.38 30.44
C LYS A 321 -1.32 -12.15 30.03
N ASN A 322 -0.19 -11.89 30.68
CA ASN A 322 0.69 -10.77 30.34
C ASN A 322 1.52 -11.01 29.07
N MET A 323 1.63 -12.25 28.60
CA MET A 323 2.35 -12.67 27.38
C MET A 323 1.51 -12.42 26.12
N SER A 324 0.96 -11.22 25.98
CA SER A 324 -0.09 -10.92 25.00
C SER A 324 0.35 -9.99 23.86
N ALA A 325 1.65 -9.73 23.69
CA ALA A 325 2.15 -8.79 22.68
C ALA A 325 1.71 -9.17 21.24
N ALA A 326 1.82 -10.44 20.86
CA ALA A 326 1.36 -10.93 19.56
C ALA A 326 -0.16 -10.71 19.37
N GLN A 327 -0.95 -10.90 20.43
CA GLN A 327 -2.39 -10.68 20.38
C GLN A 327 -2.74 -9.20 20.21
N TYR A 328 -1.96 -8.26 20.75
CA TYR A 328 -2.12 -6.83 20.45
C TYR A 328 -1.90 -6.56 18.95
N VAL A 329 -0.83 -7.10 18.36
CA VAL A 329 -0.56 -6.97 16.92
C VAL A 329 -1.72 -7.52 16.08
N VAL A 330 -2.19 -8.74 16.38
CA VAL A 330 -3.32 -9.35 15.67
C VAL A 330 -4.60 -8.52 15.86
N SER A 331 -4.81 -7.96 17.05
CA SER A 331 -5.98 -7.11 17.31
C SER A 331 -5.98 -5.85 16.44
N LEU A 332 -4.84 -5.21 16.24
CA LEU A 332 -4.73 -4.03 15.38
C LEU A 332 -4.96 -4.39 13.91
N LEU A 333 -4.45 -5.54 13.46
CA LEU A 333 -4.70 -6.05 12.11
C LEU A 333 -6.19 -6.33 11.87
N LEU A 334 -6.88 -6.93 12.84
CA LEU A 334 -8.32 -7.17 12.77
C LEU A 334 -9.10 -5.85 12.72
N LEU A 335 -8.65 -4.82 13.44
CA LEU A 335 -9.35 -3.53 13.49
C LEU A 335 -9.25 -2.85 12.14
N LYS A 336 -8.02 -2.81 11.60
CA LYS A 336 -7.74 -2.31 10.26
C LYS A 336 -8.51 -3.08 9.18
N GLY A 337 -8.72 -4.38 9.39
CA GLY A 337 -9.55 -5.23 8.53
C GLY A 337 -11.05 -5.02 8.67
N GLY A 338 -11.52 -4.09 9.51
CA GLY A 338 -12.94 -3.79 9.71
C GLY A 338 -13.69 -4.85 10.52
N MET A 339 -12.99 -5.63 11.34
CA MET A 339 -13.62 -6.67 12.16
C MET A 339 -14.60 -6.07 13.17
N THR A 340 -15.81 -6.62 13.24
CA THR A 340 -16.84 -6.16 14.19
C THR A 340 -16.53 -6.57 15.63
N LYS A 341 -17.09 -5.87 16.63
CA LYS A 341 -16.97 -6.23 18.06
C LYS A 341 -17.35 -7.69 18.34
N MET A 342 -18.35 -8.24 17.64
CA MET A 342 -18.73 -9.66 17.75
C MET A 342 -17.62 -10.60 17.26
N GLY A 343 -16.93 -10.23 16.18
CA GLY A 343 -15.78 -10.97 15.66
C GLY A 343 -14.62 -10.99 16.67
N TYR A 344 -14.32 -9.85 17.29
CA TYR A 344 -13.35 -9.77 18.38
C TYR A 344 -13.70 -10.69 19.54
N ASN A 345 -14.94 -10.66 20.03
CA ASN A 345 -15.35 -11.50 21.16
C ASN A 345 -15.12 -12.99 20.85
N ARG A 346 -15.48 -13.45 19.64
CA ARG A 346 -15.29 -14.84 19.22
C ARG A 346 -13.81 -15.23 19.14
N LEU A 347 -12.96 -14.37 18.58
CA LEU A 347 -11.53 -14.64 18.42
C LEU A 347 -10.75 -14.49 19.74
N ASN A 348 -11.20 -13.61 20.63
CA ASN A 348 -10.63 -13.43 21.96
C ASN A 348 -10.82 -14.69 22.82
N HIS A 349 -11.97 -15.38 22.72
CA HIS A 349 -12.18 -16.68 23.36
C HIS A 349 -11.23 -17.78 22.87
N LEU A 350 -10.63 -17.62 21.69
CA LEU A 350 -9.62 -18.52 21.13
C LEU A 350 -8.19 -18.03 21.42
N GLU A 351 -8.02 -17.02 22.28
CA GLU A 351 -6.75 -16.35 22.59
C GLU A 351 -6.05 -15.68 21.40
N LEU A 352 -6.71 -15.55 20.24
CA LEU A 352 -6.13 -15.01 19.00
C LEU A 352 -5.90 -13.51 19.04
N CYS A 353 -6.71 -12.77 19.80
CA CYS A 353 -6.63 -11.33 19.91
C CYS A 353 -6.97 -10.85 21.33
N MET A 354 -6.78 -9.56 21.57
CA MET A 354 -7.27 -8.84 22.75
C MET A 354 -8.77 -8.56 22.60
N SER A 355 -9.40 -8.11 23.68
CA SER A 355 -10.79 -7.65 23.62
C SER A 355 -10.90 -6.43 22.71
N TYR A 356 -12.09 -6.18 22.16
CA TYR A 356 -12.35 -4.99 21.34
C TYR A 356 -12.06 -3.71 22.13
N ASP A 357 -12.51 -3.62 23.39
CA ASP A 357 -12.38 -2.42 24.21
C ASP A 357 -10.91 -2.16 24.60
N THR A 358 -10.13 -3.23 24.89
CA THR A 358 -8.68 -3.13 25.07
C THR A 358 -7.97 -2.65 23.80
N THR A 359 -8.42 -3.13 22.64
CA THR A 359 -7.85 -2.72 21.34
C THR A 359 -8.13 -1.24 21.07
N GLN A 360 -9.35 -0.77 21.32
CA GLN A 360 -9.71 0.65 21.20
C GLN A 360 -8.89 1.53 22.14
N THR A 361 -8.71 1.11 23.40
CA THR A 361 -7.85 1.81 24.37
C THR A 361 -6.41 1.89 23.87
N PHE A 362 -5.91 0.81 23.26
CA PHE A 362 -4.57 0.80 22.68
C PHE A 362 -4.45 1.71 21.45
N VAL A 363 -5.49 1.79 20.63
CA VAL A 363 -5.53 2.71 19.47
C VAL A 363 -5.56 4.16 19.93
N ALA A 364 -6.27 4.47 21.02
CA ALA A 364 -6.21 5.80 21.64
C ALA A 364 -4.78 6.12 22.09
N LYS A 365 -4.10 5.17 22.74
CA LYS A 365 -2.67 5.30 23.10
C LYS A 365 -1.75 5.46 21.89
N LEU A 366 -2.02 4.78 20.79
CA LEU A 366 -1.27 4.96 19.53
C LEU A 366 -1.45 6.36 18.95
N GLY A 367 -2.60 7.00 19.22
CA GLY A 367 -2.87 8.38 18.84
C GLY A 367 -2.28 9.43 19.80
N GLU A 368 -1.80 9.03 20.98
CA GLU A 368 -1.09 9.94 21.88
C GLU A 368 0.20 10.41 21.21
N ASN A 369 0.52 11.71 21.32
CA ASN A 369 1.73 12.31 20.74
C ASN A 369 1.87 12.17 19.21
N HIS A 370 0.77 11.93 18.47
CA HIS A 370 0.80 11.87 17.00
C HIS A 370 1.33 13.15 16.35
N ASP A 371 1.18 14.28 17.04
CA ASP A 371 1.59 15.63 16.65
C ASP A 371 2.99 16.03 17.19
N SER A 372 3.65 15.17 17.97
CA SER A 372 4.95 15.46 18.60
C SER A 372 6.02 15.90 17.60
N MET A 373 6.06 15.26 16.42
CA MET A 373 6.99 15.62 15.35
C MET A 373 6.71 17.02 14.80
N VAL A 374 5.44 17.44 14.71
CA VAL A 374 5.05 18.77 14.25
C VAL A 374 5.43 19.83 15.28
N ARG A 375 5.21 19.55 16.58
CA ARG A 375 5.68 20.40 17.67
C ARG A 375 7.20 20.60 17.61
N GLN A 376 7.95 19.54 17.35
CA GLN A 376 9.41 19.62 17.17
C GLN A 376 9.79 20.47 15.94
N TRP A 377 9.04 20.40 14.84
CA TRP A 377 9.29 21.24 13.67
C TRP A 377 9.11 22.73 14.00
N PHE A 378 8.05 23.11 14.69
CA PHE A 378 7.85 24.48 15.15
C PHE A 378 8.92 24.96 16.14
N GLU A 379 9.48 24.06 16.95
CA GLU A 379 10.57 24.39 17.88
C GLU A 379 11.93 24.56 17.18
N THR A 380 12.18 23.82 16.10
CA THR A 380 13.45 23.83 15.37
C THR A 380 13.47 24.84 14.24
N ASN A 381 12.49 24.82 13.35
CA ASN A 381 12.38 25.66 12.15
C ASN A 381 10.89 26.03 11.89
N PRO A 382 10.33 27.06 12.55
CA PRO A 382 8.91 27.41 12.43
C PRO A 382 8.49 27.82 11.01
N GLY A 383 9.37 28.47 10.23
CA GLY A 383 9.13 28.84 8.83
C GLY A 383 9.17 27.65 7.85
N GLN A 384 9.23 26.41 8.34
CA GLN A 384 9.26 25.22 7.48
C GLN A 384 8.05 24.31 7.71
N VAL A 385 6.94 24.86 8.17
CA VAL A 385 5.71 24.09 8.39
C VAL A 385 4.59 24.69 7.58
N LYS A 386 3.87 23.82 6.86
CA LYS A 386 2.65 24.14 6.13
C LYS A 386 1.53 23.23 6.63
N PHE A 387 0.38 23.81 6.95
CA PHE A 387 -0.83 23.04 7.19
C PHE A 387 -1.56 22.79 5.88
N LEU A 388 -2.22 21.64 5.78
CA LEU A 388 -3.14 21.30 4.70
C LEU A 388 -4.44 20.80 5.33
N GLY A 389 -5.56 21.02 4.67
CA GLY A 389 -6.79 20.36 5.07
C GLY A 389 -7.84 20.28 3.98
N ASP A 390 -8.79 19.38 4.20
CA ASP A 390 -9.92 19.16 3.29
C ASP A 390 -11.11 18.56 4.05
N ASN A 391 -12.30 18.68 3.48
CA ASN A 391 -13.55 18.22 4.05
C ASN A 391 -13.68 16.69 4.01
N ILE A 392 -14.21 16.13 5.10
CA ILE A 392 -14.71 14.77 5.18
C ILE A 392 -16.19 14.81 5.53
N ASP A 393 -17.01 14.62 4.49
CA ASP A 393 -18.45 14.56 4.62
C ASP A 393 -18.94 13.12 4.74
N MET A 394 -19.77 12.87 5.76
CA MET A 394 -20.42 11.59 5.97
C MET A 394 -21.92 11.78 6.15
N ARG A 395 -22.70 11.19 5.24
CA ARG A 395 -24.16 11.11 5.35
C ARG A 395 -24.59 9.78 5.95
N ILE A 396 -25.23 9.84 7.13
CA ILE A 396 -25.84 8.70 7.79
C ILE A 396 -27.32 8.70 7.43
N THR A 397 -27.74 7.69 6.67
CA THR A 397 -29.14 7.46 6.33
C THR A 397 -29.75 6.42 7.28
N PRO A 398 -30.88 6.73 7.96
CA PRO A 398 -31.61 5.72 8.71
C PRO A 398 -32.28 4.76 7.72
N ARG A 399 -32.39 3.48 8.11
CA ARG A 399 -33.14 2.49 7.32
C ARG A 399 -34.60 2.93 7.12
N ASP A 400 -35.21 3.44 8.19
CA ASP A 400 -36.57 3.96 8.19
C ASP A 400 -36.53 5.43 8.65
N GLN A 401 -36.67 6.36 7.72
CA GLN A 401 -36.71 7.79 8.01
C GLN A 401 -38.04 8.15 8.67
N ARG A 402 -38.00 8.79 9.84
CA ARG A 402 -39.17 9.24 10.61
C ARG A 402 -38.95 10.67 11.06
N GLY A 403 -40.02 11.36 11.46
CA GLY A 403 -39.94 12.74 11.99
C GLY A 403 -38.82 12.95 13.02
N THR A 404 -38.65 11.98 13.94
CA THR A 404 -37.64 11.99 15.01
C THR A 404 -36.29 11.36 14.64
N ASN A 405 -36.17 10.74 13.46
CA ASN A 405 -34.95 10.05 13.02
C ASN A 405 -34.73 10.32 11.53
N GLN A 406 -34.11 11.48 11.27
CA GLN A 406 -33.79 11.97 9.93
C GLN A 406 -32.38 11.56 9.51
N ASN A 407 -32.05 11.86 8.25
CA ASN A 407 -30.67 11.81 7.78
C ASN A 407 -29.80 12.72 8.65
N LYS A 408 -28.60 12.26 8.99
CA LYS A 408 -27.59 13.06 9.66
C LYS A 408 -26.44 13.28 8.70
N ASP A 409 -26.13 14.53 8.44
CA ASP A 409 -24.95 14.92 7.69
C ASP A 409 -23.88 15.35 8.70
N CYS A 410 -22.75 14.66 8.69
CA CYS A 410 -21.58 14.95 9.50
C CYS A 410 -20.54 15.62 8.61
N HIS A 411 -20.17 16.85 8.96
CA HIS A 411 -19.16 17.64 8.27
C HIS A 411 -17.95 17.75 9.19
N TRP A 412 -16.84 17.13 8.79
CA TRP A 412 -15.58 17.16 9.52
C TRP A 412 -14.48 17.68 8.62
N PHE A 413 -13.38 18.14 9.22
CA PHE A 413 -12.25 18.68 8.50
C PHE A 413 -10.99 17.91 8.84
N LEU A 414 -10.35 17.29 7.85
CA LEU A 414 -9.07 16.60 8.04
C LEU A 414 -7.94 17.62 7.99
N THR A 415 -7.03 17.56 8.95
CA THR A 415 -5.86 18.43 9.00
C THR A 415 -4.57 17.62 8.91
N LEU A 416 -3.63 18.11 8.11
CA LEU A 416 -2.30 17.55 7.94
C LEU A 416 -1.27 18.66 8.15
N ALA A 417 -0.07 18.30 8.60
CA ALA A 417 1.10 19.16 8.59
C ALA A 417 2.17 18.58 7.66
N VAL A 418 2.76 19.44 6.85
CA VAL A 418 3.86 19.11 5.96
C VAL A 418 5.08 19.94 6.35
N LYS A 419 6.24 19.27 6.41
CA LYS A 419 7.51 19.98 6.57
C LYS A 419 8.00 20.47 5.23
N ASP A 420 8.05 21.79 5.06
CA ASP A 420 8.71 22.42 3.94
C ASP A 420 10.22 22.18 4.01
N ARG A 421 10.80 21.90 2.85
CA ARG A 421 12.20 21.47 2.76
C ARG A 421 13.17 22.61 2.64
N ILE A 422 12.69 23.70 2.05
CA ILE A 422 13.50 24.85 1.67
C ILE A 422 13.16 25.95 2.65
N PRO A 423 14.10 26.36 3.51
CA PRO A 423 13.92 27.54 4.32
C PRO A 423 13.87 28.75 3.38
N TYR A 424 13.00 29.70 3.68
CA TYR A 424 12.87 30.95 2.94
C TYR A 424 13.25 32.16 3.80
N ASP A 425 13.89 31.94 4.96
CA ASP A 425 14.35 32.98 5.87
C ASP A 425 15.32 33.99 5.21
N GLU A 426 15.99 33.58 4.12
CA GLU A 426 16.90 34.42 3.34
C GLU A 426 16.19 35.36 2.35
N LEU A 427 14.90 35.14 2.08
CA LEU A 427 14.13 35.96 1.15
C LEU A 427 13.69 37.27 1.83
N PRO A 428 13.88 38.43 1.18
CA PRO A 428 13.50 39.71 1.76
C PRO A 428 11.97 39.86 1.83
N ASP A 429 11.44 40.13 3.03
CA ASP A 429 10.04 40.47 3.30
C ASP A 429 9.88 41.87 3.93
N ASP A 430 10.92 42.70 3.84
CA ASP A 430 10.96 44.03 4.46
C ASP A 430 10.17 45.09 3.66
N LYS A 431 10.07 44.93 2.34
CA LYS A 431 9.40 45.88 1.46
C LYS A 431 8.98 45.25 0.13
N PRO A 432 7.94 45.81 -0.53
CA PRO A 432 7.60 45.44 -1.90
C PRO A 432 8.79 45.62 -2.84
N ILE A 433 9.00 44.66 -3.75
CA ILE A 433 10.11 44.65 -4.72
C ILE A 433 10.10 45.91 -5.59
N CYS A 434 8.92 46.40 -5.97
CA CYS A 434 8.75 47.68 -6.65
C CYS A 434 7.36 48.28 -6.40
N LYS A 435 7.20 49.59 -6.69
CA LYS A 435 5.87 50.22 -6.68
C LYS A 435 5.08 49.72 -7.89
N LEU A 436 3.88 49.20 -7.68
CA LEU A 436 3.02 48.66 -8.74
C LEU A 436 2.83 49.65 -9.91
N ALA A 437 2.64 50.94 -9.61
CA ALA A 437 2.51 52.00 -10.62
C ALA A 437 3.74 52.20 -11.53
N LYS A 438 4.91 51.66 -11.13
CA LYS A 438 6.17 51.73 -11.88
C LYS A 438 6.58 50.37 -12.47
N LEU A 439 5.82 49.31 -12.23
CA LEU A 439 6.10 47.98 -12.77
C LEU A 439 5.64 47.93 -14.23
N PRO A 440 6.55 47.81 -15.21
CA PRO A 440 6.14 47.73 -16.60
C PRO A 440 5.38 46.42 -16.87
N LEU A 441 4.36 46.47 -17.72
CA LEU A 441 3.58 45.28 -18.10
C LEU A 441 4.45 44.18 -18.73
N THR A 442 5.58 44.57 -19.34
CA THR A 442 6.55 43.63 -19.92
C THR A 442 7.21 42.73 -18.88
N SER A 443 7.22 43.10 -17.60
CA SER A 443 7.74 42.24 -16.51
C SER A 443 6.87 41.01 -16.24
N PHE A 444 5.62 40.99 -16.71
CA PHE A 444 4.74 39.82 -16.62
C PHE A 444 4.81 38.92 -17.87
N LEU A 445 5.55 39.35 -18.89
CA LEU A 445 5.76 38.57 -20.10
C LEU A 445 7.03 37.73 -19.96
N LEU A 446 7.06 36.60 -20.67
CA LEU A 446 8.26 35.76 -20.73
C LEU A 446 9.42 36.55 -21.34
N SER A 447 10.55 36.58 -20.64
CA SER A 447 11.79 37.13 -21.18
C SER A 447 12.38 36.22 -22.27
N ALA A 448 13.34 36.73 -23.04
CA ALA A 448 14.07 35.90 -24.01
C ALA A 448 14.77 34.70 -23.34
N ASP A 449 15.27 34.90 -22.11
CA ASP A 449 15.88 33.85 -21.30
C ASP A 449 14.83 32.82 -20.84
N ASP A 450 13.63 33.26 -20.46
CA ASP A 450 12.53 32.35 -20.10
C ASP A 450 12.09 31.50 -21.28
N ILE A 451 11.97 32.09 -22.48
CA ILE A 451 11.64 31.37 -23.71
C ILE A 451 12.71 30.32 -24.02
N SER A 452 13.99 30.69 -23.88
CA SER A 452 15.12 29.76 -24.07
C SER A 452 15.11 28.60 -23.07
N ASN A 453 14.82 28.89 -21.79
CA ASN A 453 14.68 27.88 -20.74
C ASN A 453 13.46 26.98 -20.98
N PHE A 454 12.33 27.56 -21.39
CA PHE A 454 11.12 26.85 -21.72
C PHE A 454 11.33 25.89 -22.89
N ARG A 455 11.98 26.36 -23.96
CA ARG A 455 12.40 25.54 -25.12
C ARG A 455 13.29 24.37 -24.69
N SER A 456 14.25 24.62 -23.81
CA SER A 456 15.14 23.58 -23.27
C SER A 456 14.38 22.53 -22.43
N ASN A 457 13.41 22.97 -21.63
CA ASN A 457 12.56 22.08 -20.83
C ASN A 457 11.62 21.24 -21.70
N PHE A 458 11.01 21.85 -22.73
CA PHE A 458 10.17 21.15 -23.70
C PHE A 458 10.95 20.10 -24.49
N ALA A 459 12.22 20.34 -24.81
CA ALA A 459 13.06 19.35 -25.47
C ALA A 459 13.17 18.07 -24.63
N ILE A 460 13.35 18.21 -23.32
CA ILE A 460 13.40 17.08 -22.38
C ILE A 460 12.04 16.37 -22.31
N LEU A 461 10.93 17.11 -22.21
CA LEU A 461 9.58 16.54 -22.15
C LEU A 461 9.18 15.81 -23.43
N LEU A 462 9.53 16.35 -24.61
CA LEU A 462 9.32 15.68 -25.89
C LEU A 462 10.12 14.38 -25.93
N LEU A 463 11.40 14.42 -25.54
CA LEU A 463 12.26 13.24 -25.46
C LEU A 463 11.69 12.16 -24.52
N HIS A 464 11.16 12.53 -23.35
CA HIS A 464 10.49 11.58 -22.44
C HIS A 464 9.34 10.83 -23.09
N ASN A 465 8.59 11.50 -23.98
CA ASN A 465 7.45 10.91 -24.67
C ASN A 465 7.86 9.93 -25.77
N VAL A 466 9.03 10.10 -26.42
CA VAL A 466 9.37 9.40 -27.66
C VAL A 466 10.58 8.44 -27.56
N ILE A 467 11.56 8.72 -26.71
CA ILE A 467 12.88 8.04 -26.68
C ILE A 467 12.77 6.52 -26.42
N GLY A 468 11.76 6.09 -25.67
CA GLY A 468 11.52 4.67 -25.35
C GLY A 468 10.58 3.96 -26.33
N LYS A 469 9.91 4.70 -27.21
CA LYS A 469 8.88 4.20 -28.13
C LYS A 469 9.43 3.94 -29.53
N LEU A 470 10.46 4.67 -29.95
CA LEU A 470 11.12 4.53 -31.24
C LEU A 470 12.43 3.74 -31.08
N ASN A 471 12.57 2.61 -31.78
CA ASN A 471 13.69 1.69 -31.58
C ASN A 471 15.05 2.34 -31.86
N PHE A 472 15.15 3.17 -32.91
CA PHE A 472 16.39 3.85 -33.29
C PHE A 472 16.83 4.92 -32.28
N LEU A 473 15.91 5.43 -31.45
CA LEU A 473 16.21 6.43 -30.42
C LEU A 473 16.65 5.82 -29.07
N LYS A 474 16.36 4.53 -28.82
CA LYS A 474 16.71 3.84 -27.56
C LYS A 474 18.19 3.99 -27.15
N PRO A 475 19.19 3.88 -28.06
CA PRO A 475 20.61 4.06 -27.70
C PRO A 475 20.95 5.44 -27.12
N PHE A 476 20.11 6.45 -27.38
CA PHE A 476 20.30 7.84 -26.96
C PHE A 476 19.64 8.14 -25.61
N GLN A 477 18.89 7.20 -25.01
CA GLN A 477 18.20 7.39 -23.73
C GLN A 477 19.14 7.84 -22.60
N LYS A 478 20.41 7.40 -22.61
CA LYS A 478 21.43 7.81 -21.65
C LYS A 478 21.77 9.31 -21.66
N TYR A 479 21.43 10.03 -22.74
CA TYR A 479 21.64 11.47 -22.88
C TYR A 479 20.44 12.32 -22.42
N VAL A 480 19.32 11.67 -22.11
CA VAL A 480 18.09 12.34 -21.67
C VAL A 480 18.05 12.35 -20.14
N PRO A 481 18.01 13.52 -19.49
CA PRO A 481 17.90 13.58 -18.04
C PRO A 481 16.55 13.03 -17.59
N LYS A 482 16.53 12.25 -16.50
CA LYS A 482 15.27 11.72 -15.93
C LYS A 482 14.36 12.81 -15.39
N HIS A 483 14.93 13.88 -14.86
CA HIS A 483 14.23 15.01 -14.28
C HIS A 483 14.83 16.31 -14.79
N ILE A 484 13.98 17.30 -15.06
CA ILE A 484 14.40 18.68 -15.29
C ILE A 484 14.96 19.20 -13.97
N ARG A 485 16.23 19.59 -13.97
CA ARG A 485 16.90 20.08 -12.76
C ARG A 485 16.49 21.52 -12.49
N HIS A 486 16.25 21.83 -11.23
CA HIS A 486 16.07 23.16 -10.69
C HIS A 486 16.96 23.31 -9.45
N THR A 487 17.09 24.53 -8.93
CA THR A 487 17.99 24.91 -7.82
C THR A 487 17.91 23.98 -6.60
N TYR A 488 16.71 23.47 -6.32
CA TYR A 488 16.41 22.66 -5.14
C TYR A 488 16.15 21.18 -5.44
N SER A 489 16.58 20.66 -6.60
CA SER A 489 16.25 19.28 -7.00
C SER A 489 16.76 18.22 -6.03
N GLU A 490 17.93 18.43 -5.40
CA GLU A 490 18.46 17.46 -4.43
C GLU A 490 17.55 17.36 -3.19
N GLN A 491 17.10 18.50 -2.67
CA GLN A 491 16.21 18.57 -1.52
C GLN A 491 14.83 18.02 -1.89
N MET A 492 14.26 18.45 -3.02
CA MET A 492 12.92 18.07 -3.47
C MET A 492 12.83 16.61 -3.94
N SER A 493 13.95 15.96 -4.27
CA SER A 493 13.96 14.52 -4.63
C SER A 493 13.71 13.58 -3.44
N LYS A 494 13.84 14.07 -2.20
CA LYS A 494 13.65 13.28 -0.98
C LYS A 494 12.14 13.02 -0.73
N LYS A 495 11.80 11.98 0.04
CA LYS A 495 10.41 11.62 0.40
C LYS A 495 9.81 12.61 1.41
N SER A 496 8.63 13.18 1.14
CA SER A 496 7.98 14.23 1.97
C SER A 496 7.66 13.74 3.38
N SER A 497 7.81 14.64 4.36
CA SER A 497 7.43 14.40 5.75
C SER A 497 6.05 15.02 5.98
N VAL A 498 5.05 14.15 6.13
CA VAL A 498 3.65 14.53 6.31
C VAL A 498 3.14 13.87 7.58
N VAL A 499 2.48 14.65 8.44
CA VAL A 499 1.85 14.20 9.68
C VAL A 499 0.37 14.43 9.58
N ASN A 500 -0.41 13.42 9.95
CA ASN A 500 -1.85 13.57 10.11
C ASN A 500 -2.12 14.12 11.51
N LEU A 501 -2.70 15.32 11.58
CA LEU A 501 -3.05 16.01 12.83
C LEU A 501 -4.44 15.61 13.35
N GLY A 502 -5.19 14.82 12.58
CA GLY A 502 -6.50 14.31 12.95
C GLY A 502 -7.66 15.09 12.35
N LEU A 503 -8.86 14.72 12.81
CA LEU A 503 -10.12 15.33 12.39
C LEU A 503 -10.51 16.43 13.36
N VAL A 504 -10.83 17.59 12.80
CA VAL A 504 -11.58 18.63 13.50
C VAL A 504 -13.06 18.38 13.23
N PHE A 505 -13.85 18.19 14.28
CA PHE A 505 -15.29 17.94 14.17
C PHE A 505 -16.09 19.22 13.94
N ALA A 506 -15.66 20.02 12.96
CA ALA A 506 -16.21 21.32 12.62
C ALA A 506 -16.52 21.39 11.13
N ASN A 507 -17.53 22.19 10.80
CA ASN A 507 -17.98 22.39 9.42
C ASN A 507 -17.32 23.65 8.85
N GLU A 508 -16.42 23.47 7.89
CA GLU A 508 -15.75 24.58 7.20
C GLU A 508 -16.75 25.53 6.51
N ALA A 509 -17.93 25.03 6.11
CA ALA A 509 -18.95 25.83 5.43
C ALA A 509 -19.62 26.89 6.32
N CYS A 510 -19.54 26.78 7.65
CA CYS A 510 -20.01 27.82 8.55
C CYS A 510 -18.84 28.61 9.14
N SER A 511 -19.03 29.91 9.37
CA SER A 511 -17.98 30.76 9.93
C SER A 511 -17.50 30.30 11.29
N GLU A 512 -18.41 29.80 12.16
CA GLU A 512 -18.05 29.22 13.46
C GLU A 512 -17.16 27.98 13.31
N GLY A 513 -17.51 27.05 12.42
CA GLY A 513 -16.70 25.86 12.21
C GLY A 513 -15.34 26.17 11.57
N MET A 514 -15.26 27.16 10.67
CA MET A 514 -13.99 27.64 10.14
C MET A 514 -13.13 28.33 11.22
N VAL A 515 -13.75 29.04 12.19
CA VAL A 515 -13.03 29.54 13.38
C VAL A 515 -12.42 28.37 14.15
N ASP A 516 -13.20 27.34 14.48
CA ASP A 516 -12.73 26.16 15.22
C ASP A 516 -11.55 25.47 14.51
N ILE A 517 -11.61 25.37 13.18
CA ILE A 517 -10.54 24.78 12.35
C ILE A 517 -9.25 25.60 12.44
N LEU A 518 -9.35 26.93 12.32
CA LEU A 518 -8.18 27.81 12.42
C LEU A 518 -7.62 27.86 13.85
N GLU A 519 -8.47 27.86 14.87
CA GLU A 519 -8.07 27.79 16.28
C GLU A 519 -7.35 26.46 16.59
N PHE A 520 -7.82 25.35 16.00
CA PHE A 520 -7.12 24.07 16.08
C PHE A 520 -5.71 24.15 15.47
N MET A 521 -5.50 24.82 14.34
CA MET A 521 -4.15 24.99 13.78
C MET A 521 -3.29 25.93 14.62
N HIS A 522 -3.89 26.99 15.15
CA HIS A 522 -3.24 27.96 16.01
C HIS A 522 -2.55 27.30 17.22
N GLN A 523 -3.13 26.25 17.83
CA GLN A 523 -2.51 25.57 18.97
C GLN A 523 -1.04 25.14 18.76
N TYR A 524 -0.62 24.94 17.50
CA TYR A 524 0.74 24.58 17.13
C TYR A 524 1.65 25.79 16.92
N ILE A 525 1.09 26.92 16.51
CA ILE A 525 1.78 28.18 16.22
C ILE A 525 2.14 28.93 17.53
N HIS A 526 1.31 28.79 18.57
CA HIS A 526 1.22 29.67 19.75
C HIS A 526 2.34 29.54 20.80
N LYS A 527 3.55 29.12 20.41
CA LYS A 527 4.75 29.13 21.27
C LYS A 527 5.72 30.28 20.96
N GLY A 528 5.20 31.46 20.62
CA GLY A 528 5.92 32.75 20.70
C GLY A 528 7.21 32.90 19.87
N LYS A 529 7.43 32.05 18.86
CA LYS A 529 8.66 32.06 18.04
C LYS A 529 8.44 32.21 16.54
N ALA A 530 7.21 32.07 16.05
CA ALA A 530 6.92 32.30 14.64
C ALA A 530 6.89 33.82 14.38
N LYS A 531 7.97 34.36 13.83
CA LYS A 531 7.98 35.72 13.27
C LYS A 531 7.07 35.84 12.04
N GLU A 532 6.66 34.70 11.47
CA GLU A 532 6.05 34.58 10.16
C GLU A 532 4.66 33.93 10.23
N GLN A 533 3.85 34.17 9.20
CA GLN A 533 2.56 33.49 9.03
C GLN A 533 2.80 32.06 8.52
N VAL A 534 2.06 31.10 9.07
CA VAL A 534 2.11 29.70 8.66
C VAL A 534 1.11 29.48 7.53
N VAL A 535 1.58 28.91 6.43
CA VAL A 535 0.73 28.63 5.27
C VAL A 535 -0.29 27.55 5.60
N PHE A 536 -1.57 27.79 5.26
CA PHE A 536 -2.67 26.83 5.34
C PHE A 536 -3.27 26.59 3.96
N GLY A 537 -3.06 25.38 3.46
CA GLY A 537 -3.55 24.89 2.19
C GLY A 537 -4.95 24.29 2.24
N GLY A 538 -5.83 24.73 1.35
CA GLY A 538 -7.13 24.12 1.10
C GLY A 538 -7.56 24.26 -0.36
N ASP A 539 -8.82 23.95 -0.67
CA ASP A 539 -9.39 24.38 -1.95
C ASP A 539 -9.66 25.90 -1.95
N GLN A 540 -10.05 26.46 -3.09
CA GLN A 540 -10.30 27.91 -3.19
C GLN A 540 -11.41 28.38 -2.23
N LEU A 541 -12.42 27.55 -2.01
CA LEU A 541 -13.55 27.87 -1.15
C LEU A 541 -13.13 27.84 0.34
N THR A 542 -12.29 26.88 0.73
CA THR A 542 -11.64 26.85 2.05
C THR A 542 -10.84 28.11 2.30
N CYS A 543 -10.08 28.57 1.30
CA CYS A 543 -9.31 29.81 1.42
C CYS A 543 -10.20 31.03 1.59
N GLU A 544 -11.24 31.16 0.76
CA GLU A 544 -12.24 32.23 0.86
C GLU A 544 -12.86 32.29 2.26
N ARG A 545 -13.27 31.14 2.80
CA ARG A 545 -13.87 31.03 4.14
C ARG A 545 -12.89 31.40 5.25
N ALA A 546 -11.65 30.93 5.16
CA ALA A 546 -10.61 31.26 6.13
C ALA A 546 -10.33 32.78 6.16
N VAL A 547 -10.15 33.40 4.98
CA VAL A 547 -9.99 34.85 4.83
C VAL A 547 -11.22 35.60 5.33
N GLY A 548 -12.42 35.09 5.05
CA GLY A 548 -13.69 35.65 5.52
C GLY A 548 -13.75 35.73 7.05
N VAL A 549 -13.38 34.65 7.73
CA VAL A 549 -13.31 34.61 9.20
C VAL A 549 -12.24 35.55 9.76
N GLN A 550 -11.04 35.58 9.17
CA GLN A 550 -9.98 36.51 9.57
C GLN A 550 -10.43 37.97 9.43
N ARG A 551 -11.18 38.29 8.36
CA ARG A 551 -11.75 39.61 8.15
C ARG A 551 -12.80 39.97 9.20
N LEU A 552 -13.65 39.03 9.61
CA LEU A 552 -14.62 39.22 10.68
C LEU A 552 -13.94 39.52 12.03
N ARG A 553 -12.77 38.91 12.28
CA ARG A 553 -11.99 39.12 13.52
C ARG A 553 -10.96 40.25 13.42
N LYS A 554 -10.88 40.99 12.30
CA LYS A 554 -9.83 42.00 12.03
C LYS A 554 -9.74 43.11 13.07
N THR A 555 -10.84 43.42 13.77
CA THR A 555 -10.89 44.46 14.80
C THR A 555 -10.27 44.05 16.14
N SER A 556 -9.97 42.77 16.35
CA SER A 556 -9.29 42.31 17.56
C SER A 556 -7.88 42.90 17.64
N ILE A 557 -7.45 43.23 18.86
CA ILE A 557 -6.14 43.84 19.12
C ILE A 557 -5.02 42.81 18.94
N GLU A 558 -5.23 41.61 19.47
CA GLU A 558 -4.25 40.52 19.45
C GLU A 558 -4.23 39.79 18.10
N LYS A 559 -3.02 39.48 17.61
CA LYS A 559 -2.83 38.77 16.32
C LYS A 559 -3.46 37.38 16.34
N GLU A 560 -3.35 36.69 17.47
CA GLU A 560 -3.99 35.40 17.75
C GLU A 560 -5.51 35.47 17.57
N GLN A 561 -6.15 36.46 18.21
CA GLN A 561 -7.60 36.64 18.14
C GLN A 561 -8.08 37.01 16.73
N ARG A 562 -7.21 37.63 15.92
CA ARG A 562 -7.47 37.90 14.49
C ARG A 562 -7.31 36.66 13.61
N LEU A 563 -6.79 35.56 14.16
CA LEU A 563 -6.37 34.38 13.40
C LEU A 563 -5.34 34.70 12.30
N ALA A 564 -4.55 35.77 12.49
CA ALA A 564 -3.71 36.35 11.46
C ALA A 564 -2.33 35.67 11.33
N ASP A 565 -2.05 34.66 12.14
CA ASP A 565 -0.83 33.84 12.04
C ASP A 565 -0.95 32.74 10.99
N VAL A 566 -2.13 32.52 10.42
CA VAL A 566 -2.36 31.59 9.32
C VAL A 566 -2.50 32.35 8.01
N LEU A 567 -1.81 31.90 6.96
CA LEU A 567 -1.92 32.43 5.60
C LEU A 567 -2.64 31.41 4.71
N PRO A 568 -3.94 31.60 4.39
CA PRO A 568 -4.68 30.70 3.52
C PRO A 568 -4.12 30.70 2.08
N THR A 569 -3.94 29.52 1.48
CA THR A 569 -3.52 29.36 0.08
C THR A 569 -4.27 28.22 -0.60
N ALA A 570 -4.60 28.40 -1.87
CA ALA A 570 -5.20 27.34 -2.66
C ALA A 570 -4.16 26.27 -3.02
N GLU A 571 -4.52 24.99 -2.91
CA GLU A 571 -3.67 23.87 -3.28
C GLU A 571 -3.77 23.51 -4.78
N ASP A 572 -2.64 23.16 -5.38
CA ASP A 572 -2.46 23.00 -6.82
C ASP A 572 -3.27 21.85 -7.45
N TRP A 573 -3.80 20.92 -6.66
CA TRP A 573 -4.60 19.81 -7.22
C TRP A 573 -5.86 20.33 -7.93
N HIS A 574 -6.55 21.29 -7.32
CA HIS A 574 -7.73 21.92 -7.91
C HIS A 574 -7.33 22.80 -9.11
N THR A 575 -6.16 23.43 -9.07
CA THR A 575 -5.59 24.17 -10.20
C THR A 575 -5.36 23.25 -11.40
N LYS A 576 -4.78 22.06 -11.19
CA LYS A 576 -4.59 21.05 -12.24
C LYS A 576 -5.93 20.58 -12.83
N MET A 577 -6.92 20.34 -11.98
CA MET A 577 -8.28 19.98 -12.42
C MET A 577 -8.90 21.07 -13.27
N THR A 578 -8.79 22.32 -12.83
CA THR A 578 -9.31 23.49 -13.55
C THR A 578 -8.63 23.65 -14.91
N LEU A 579 -7.30 23.50 -14.98
CA LEU A 579 -6.57 23.53 -16.24
C LEU A 579 -7.07 22.46 -17.22
N LEU A 580 -7.29 21.23 -16.74
CA LEU A 580 -7.79 20.15 -17.59
C LEU A 580 -9.23 20.38 -18.05
N ILE A 581 -10.09 20.95 -17.18
CA ILE A 581 -11.45 21.38 -17.56
C ILE A 581 -11.38 22.41 -18.69
N VAL A 582 -10.50 23.41 -18.57
CA VAL A 582 -10.29 24.43 -19.61
C VAL A 582 -9.85 23.77 -20.91
N ILE A 583 -8.82 22.92 -20.88
CA ILE A 583 -8.34 22.19 -22.06
C ILE A 583 -9.48 21.42 -22.74
N PHE A 584 -10.26 20.65 -21.97
CA PHE A 584 -11.39 19.91 -22.53
C PHE A 584 -12.45 20.84 -23.09
N SER A 585 -12.75 21.97 -22.44
CA SER A 585 -13.73 22.93 -22.97
C SER A 585 -13.36 23.50 -24.34
N TYR A 586 -12.06 23.58 -24.67
CA TYR A 586 -11.57 24.02 -25.97
C TYR A 586 -11.46 22.88 -26.99
N LEU A 587 -11.06 21.68 -26.55
CA LEU A 587 -10.69 20.58 -27.46
C LEU A 587 -11.76 19.49 -27.60
N TRP A 588 -12.81 19.51 -26.76
CA TRP A 588 -13.83 18.46 -26.69
C TRP A 588 -15.19 18.97 -27.16
N ASP A 589 -15.75 18.30 -28.18
CA ASP A 589 -17.16 18.38 -28.54
C ASP A 589 -17.67 16.97 -28.85
N ASP A 590 -18.75 16.54 -28.19
CA ASP A 590 -19.38 15.23 -28.44
C ASP A 590 -19.86 15.07 -29.89
N LYS A 591 -20.04 16.17 -30.62
CA LYS A 591 -20.43 16.17 -32.03
C LYS A 591 -19.27 15.93 -32.97
N SER A 592 -18.02 16.09 -32.51
CA SER A 592 -16.83 15.99 -33.35
C SER A 592 -16.37 14.55 -33.59
N ALA A 593 -17.25 13.56 -33.41
CA ALA A 593 -16.92 12.13 -33.53
C ALA A 593 -16.37 11.74 -34.91
N GLN A 594 -16.77 12.49 -35.94
CA GLN A 594 -16.36 12.28 -37.32
C GLN A 594 -15.16 13.15 -37.71
N ASP A 595 -14.80 14.14 -36.89
CA ASP A 595 -13.72 15.08 -37.16
C ASP A 595 -12.40 14.48 -36.69
N ILE A 596 -11.65 13.91 -37.64
CA ILE A 596 -10.39 13.22 -37.38
C ILE A 596 -9.40 14.15 -36.68
N GLY A 597 -8.81 13.67 -35.58
CA GLY A 597 -7.82 14.43 -34.80
C GLY A 597 -8.42 15.23 -33.65
N THR A 598 -9.74 15.37 -33.56
CA THR A 598 -10.37 15.98 -32.37
C THR A 598 -10.28 15.07 -31.16
N LEU A 599 -10.29 15.67 -29.96
CA LEU A 599 -10.14 14.93 -28.70
C LEU A 599 -11.25 13.88 -28.51
N TYR A 600 -12.49 14.21 -28.91
CA TYR A 600 -13.61 13.27 -28.85
C TYR A 600 -13.48 12.12 -29.85
N GLN A 601 -13.04 12.41 -31.08
CA GLN A 601 -12.79 11.38 -32.09
C GLN A 601 -11.69 10.42 -31.66
N LEU A 602 -10.59 10.92 -31.08
CA LEU A 602 -9.50 10.11 -30.54
C LEU A 602 -9.95 9.25 -29.37
N ARG A 603 -10.84 9.76 -28.52
CA ARG A 603 -11.46 8.97 -27.45
C ARG A 603 -12.27 7.80 -28.03
N CYS A 604 -13.03 8.05 -29.10
CA CYS A 604 -13.83 7.03 -29.76
C CYS A 604 -12.96 5.97 -30.43
N SER A 605 -11.93 6.37 -31.17
CA SER A 605 -11.02 5.44 -31.86
C SER A 605 -10.20 4.58 -30.89
N SER A 606 -9.77 5.15 -29.76
CA SER A 606 -9.07 4.44 -28.69
C SER A 606 -9.98 3.65 -27.74
N HIS A 607 -11.30 3.69 -27.95
CA HIS A 607 -12.29 3.00 -27.12
C HIS A 607 -12.24 3.37 -25.63
N ARG A 608 -11.80 4.60 -25.30
CA ARG A 608 -11.71 5.14 -23.93
C ARG A 608 -13.09 5.57 -23.41
N THR A 609 -14.02 4.62 -23.29
CA THR A 609 -15.43 4.90 -22.97
C THR A 609 -15.66 5.52 -21.59
N SER A 610 -14.71 5.37 -20.68
CA SER A 610 -14.74 5.96 -19.34
C SER A 610 -14.37 7.45 -19.28
N VAL A 611 -14.13 8.08 -20.42
CA VAL A 611 -13.94 9.54 -20.53
C VAL A 611 -15.20 10.11 -21.18
N THR A 612 -15.88 11.00 -20.47
CA THR A 612 -17.18 11.57 -20.86
C THR A 612 -17.15 13.09 -21.09
N GLY A 613 -15.99 13.73 -20.93
CA GLY A 613 -15.86 15.19 -20.94
C GLY A 613 -16.10 15.84 -19.57
N ASP A 614 -16.71 15.11 -18.62
CA ASP A 614 -16.85 15.54 -17.23
C ASP A 614 -15.56 15.30 -16.43
N VAL A 615 -14.57 16.16 -16.68
CA VAL A 615 -13.24 16.09 -16.08
C VAL A 615 -13.30 16.11 -14.54
N LYS A 616 -14.25 16.84 -13.94
CA LYS A 616 -14.35 16.98 -12.48
C LYS A 616 -14.60 15.64 -11.80
N HIS A 617 -15.47 14.80 -12.37
CA HIS A 617 -15.84 13.51 -11.78
C HIS A 617 -14.95 12.35 -12.28
N GLU A 618 -14.28 12.54 -13.41
CA GLU A 618 -13.46 11.53 -14.11
C GLU A 618 -11.99 11.99 -14.30
N MET A 619 -11.44 12.69 -13.31
CA MET A 619 -10.12 13.35 -13.42
C MET A 619 -9.02 12.38 -13.83
N ASN A 620 -8.92 11.21 -13.19
CA ASN A 620 -7.86 10.23 -13.50
C ASN A 620 -7.99 9.70 -14.93
N GLN A 621 -9.20 9.34 -15.35
CA GLN A 621 -9.45 8.85 -16.70
C GLN A 621 -9.12 9.92 -17.74
N SER A 622 -9.48 11.17 -17.45
CA SER A 622 -9.25 12.32 -18.33
C SER A 622 -7.76 12.66 -18.44
N ILE A 623 -7.00 12.64 -17.33
CA ILE A 623 -5.55 12.83 -17.32
C ILE A 623 -4.87 11.73 -18.16
N ASP A 624 -5.18 10.46 -17.89
CA ASP A 624 -4.52 9.35 -18.58
C ASP A 624 -4.77 9.40 -20.08
N PHE A 625 -6.02 9.68 -20.48
CA PHE A 625 -6.38 9.83 -21.88
C PHE A 625 -5.69 11.02 -22.53
N PHE A 626 -5.65 12.18 -21.86
CA PHE A 626 -4.98 13.36 -22.39
C PHE A 626 -3.46 13.14 -22.55
N ASN A 627 -2.83 12.44 -21.60
CA ASN A 627 -1.42 12.05 -21.71
C ASN A 627 -1.17 11.13 -22.90
N ASP A 628 -2.04 10.15 -23.16
CA ASP A 628 -1.95 9.29 -24.34
C ASP A 628 -2.07 10.10 -25.63
N VAL A 629 -2.99 11.07 -25.67
CA VAL A 629 -3.19 11.95 -26.82
C VAL A 629 -1.93 12.81 -27.05
N VAL A 630 -1.37 13.43 -26.02
CA VAL A 630 -0.12 14.20 -26.10
C VAL A 630 1.03 13.32 -26.59
N GLN A 631 1.20 12.12 -26.04
CA GLN A 631 2.22 11.19 -26.47
C GLN A 631 2.06 10.78 -27.95
N ALA A 632 0.82 10.53 -28.40
CA ALA A 632 0.53 10.19 -29.79
C ALA A 632 0.89 11.32 -30.75
N HIS A 633 0.57 12.58 -30.40
CA HIS A 633 0.93 13.75 -31.21
C HIS A 633 2.45 13.97 -31.24
N CYS A 634 3.14 13.84 -30.09
CA CYS A 634 4.60 13.88 -30.04
C CYS A 634 5.24 12.83 -30.97
N LEU A 635 4.70 11.60 -30.99
CA LEU A 635 5.19 10.55 -31.89
C LEU A 635 4.91 10.88 -33.35
N ALA A 636 3.71 11.37 -33.69
CA ALA A 636 3.34 11.73 -35.05
C ALA A 636 4.28 12.79 -35.64
N VAL A 637 4.56 13.84 -34.86
CA VAL A 637 5.48 14.91 -35.26
C VAL A 637 6.90 14.41 -35.46
N VAL A 638 7.39 13.54 -34.57
CA VAL A 638 8.73 12.93 -34.70
C VAL A 638 8.81 12.03 -35.93
N LEU A 639 7.77 11.22 -36.19
CA LEU A 639 7.70 10.39 -37.39
C LEU A 639 7.74 11.24 -38.67
N GLU A 640 6.99 12.35 -38.71
CA GLU A 640 7.00 13.27 -39.84
C GLU A 640 8.39 13.89 -40.07
N TYR A 641 9.04 14.38 -39.01
CA TYR A 641 10.36 15.01 -39.11
C TYR A 641 11.46 14.04 -39.60
N PHE A 642 11.41 12.77 -39.17
CA PHE A 642 12.35 11.73 -39.61
C PHE A 642 11.91 11.01 -40.90
N GLY A 643 10.76 11.36 -41.48
CA GLY A 643 10.23 10.74 -42.70
C GLY A 643 9.85 9.27 -42.53
N MET A 644 9.36 8.87 -41.35
CA MET A 644 9.04 7.49 -40.98
C MET A 644 7.54 7.21 -41.08
N GLU A 645 7.17 6.07 -41.68
CA GLU A 645 5.76 5.64 -41.75
C GLU A 645 5.33 4.75 -40.57
N LYS A 646 6.28 4.10 -39.90
CA LYS A 646 6.03 3.12 -38.83
C LYS A 646 6.96 3.35 -37.65
N LEU A 647 6.51 3.02 -36.45
CA LEU A 647 7.29 3.15 -35.20
C LEU A 647 8.57 2.29 -35.19
N ASP A 648 8.54 1.14 -35.87
CA ASP A 648 9.70 0.24 -36.00
C ASP A 648 10.57 0.56 -37.23
N GLY A 649 10.21 1.59 -38.01
CA GLY A 649 10.98 2.01 -39.16
C GLY A 649 12.33 2.63 -38.80
N MET A 650 13.19 2.77 -39.80
CA MET A 650 14.38 3.60 -39.70
C MET A 650 14.11 5.00 -40.29
N PRO A 651 14.78 6.04 -39.80
CA PRO A 651 14.63 7.40 -40.32
C PRO A 651 15.10 7.47 -41.78
N ASN A 652 14.27 8.07 -42.63
CA ASN A 652 14.60 8.36 -44.04
C ASN A 652 15.30 9.72 -44.16
N ASN A 653 15.00 10.64 -43.25
CA ASN A 653 15.63 11.96 -43.14
C ASN A 653 16.41 12.05 -41.82
N HIS A 654 17.40 12.94 -41.75
CA HIS A 654 18.14 13.24 -40.51
C HIS A 654 18.71 11.99 -39.83
N ALA A 655 19.41 11.15 -40.59
CA ALA A 655 19.95 9.88 -40.09
C ALA A 655 20.82 10.06 -38.83
N PRO A 656 20.76 9.12 -37.87
CA PRO A 656 21.56 9.19 -36.66
C PRO A 656 23.06 9.05 -36.97
N PRO A 657 23.92 9.68 -36.17
CA PRO A 657 25.37 9.51 -36.28
C PRO A 657 25.78 8.05 -36.04
N PRO A 658 26.89 7.58 -36.65
CA PRO A 658 27.32 6.19 -36.55
C PRO A 658 27.64 5.78 -35.11
N GLU A 659 27.61 4.47 -34.81
CA GLU A 659 27.91 3.97 -33.47
C GLU A 659 29.33 4.32 -32.99
N SER A 660 30.27 4.54 -33.91
CA SER A 660 31.64 4.99 -33.62
C SER A 660 31.75 6.47 -33.23
N ALA A 661 30.70 7.27 -33.44
CA ALA A 661 30.71 8.70 -33.14
C ALA A 661 30.87 8.99 -31.64
N LYS A 662 31.49 10.13 -31.32
CA LYS A 662 31.75 10.54 -29.94
C LYS A 662 30.43 10.79 -29.20
N SER A 663 30.42 10.55 -27.88
CA SER A 663 29.20 10.76 -27.07
C SER A 663 28.65 12.18 -27.13
N GLN A 664 29.53 13.19 -27.23
CA GLN A 664 29.10 14.58 -27.35
C GLN A 664 28.41 14.86 -28.69
N GLU A 665 28.91 14.27 -29.77
CA GLU A 665 28.34 14.41 -31.11
C GLU A 665 26.94 13.79 -31.18
N LYS A 666 26.77 12.59 -30.60
CA LYS A 666 25.48 11.91 -30.47
C LYS A 666 24.46 12.72 -29.67
N LYS A 667 24.91 13.34 -28.57
CA LYS A 667 24.08 14.22 -27.75
C LYS A 667 23.69 15.49 -28.51
N ASN A 668 24.65 16.14 -29.17
CA ASN A 668 24.39 17.35 -29.94
C ASN A 668 23.37 17.08 -31.05
N TRP A 669 23.57 16.02 -31.84
CA TRP A 669 22.61 15.61 -32.88
C TRP A 669 21.20 15.43 -32.32
N LEU A 670 21.04 14.68 -31.21
CA LEU A 670 19.74 14.42 -30.60
C LEU A 670 19.01 15.72 -30.25
N TYR A 671 19.69 16.63 -29.55
CA TYR A 671 19.08 17.90 -29.12
C TYR A 671 18.85 18.84 -30.30
N THR A 672 19.74 18.88 -31.30
CA THR A 672 19.52 19.65 -32.54
C THR A 672 18.22 19.22 -33.23
N CYS A 673 18.01 17.92 -33.46
CA CYS A 673 16.78 17.43 -34.08
C CYS A 673 15.53 17.78 -33.25
N VAL A 674 15.59 17.60 -31.93
CA VAL A 674 14.47 17.90 -31.03
C VAL A 674 14.15 19.39 -31.04
N PHE A 675 15.18 20.25 -31.05
CA PHE A 675 15.01 21.69 -31.11
C PHE A 675 14.39 22.14 -32.42
N GLU A 676 14.82 21.60 -33.57
CA GLU A 676 14.20 21.89 -34.87
C GLU A 676 12.73 21.43 -34.93
N ILE A 677 12.41 20.27 -34.33
CA ILE A 677 11.04 19.81 -34.19
C ILE A 677 10.20 20.80 -33.37
N LEU A 678 10.71 21.24 -32.21
CA LEU A 678 10.01 22.21 -31.39
C LEU A 678 9.82 23.54 -32.12
N ASP A 679 10.84 24.04 -32.80
CA ASP A 679 10.77 25.30 -33.54
C ASP A 679 9.73 25.24 -34.66
N LYS A 680 9.63 24.10 -35.35
CA LYS A 680 8.69 23.92 -36.46
C LYS A 680 7.24 23.71 -36.01
N PHE A 681 7.00 22.94 -34.95
CA PHE A 681 5.65 22.44 -34.64
C PHE A 681 5.06 22.97 -33.33
N VAL A 682 5.86 23.57 -32.45
CA VAL A 682 5.40 24.04 -31.13
C VAL A 682 5.66 25.52 -30.95
N MET A 683 6.88 25.97 -31.26
CA MET A 683 7.33 27.34 -31.01
C MET A 683 7.09 28.26 -32.22
N GLY A 684 6.66 27.74 -33.37
CA GLY A 684 6.46 28.51 -34.60
C GLY A 684 5.50 29.69 -34.44
N ASP A 685 4.47 29.52 -33.60
CA ASP A 685 3.53 30.59 -33.24
C ASP A 685 3.95 31.37 -31.99
N MET A 686 5.00 30.93 -31.28
CA MET A 686 5.55 31.58 -30.07
C MET A 686 6.53 32.72 -30.39
N ASP A 687 6.70 33.13 -31.65
CA ASP A 687 7.33 34.41 -32.02
C ASP A 687 6.45 35.64 -31.68
N VAL A 688 5.56 35.42 -30.70
CA VAL A 688 4.85 36.33 -29.80
C VAL A 688 5.75 37.46 -29.33
N THR A 689 7.06 37.28 -29.14
CA THR A 689 7.94 38.36 -28.69
C THR A 689 7.86 39.58 -29.61
N SER A 690 7.87 39.40 -30.93
CA SER A 690 7.78 40.51 -31.90
C SER A 690 6.38 41.15 -31.98
N THR A 691 5.33 40.34 -31.82
CA THR A 691 3.93 40.80 -31.92
C THR A 691 3.46 41.43 -30.61
N TYR A 692 3.91 40.91 -29.47
CA TYR A 692 3.52 41.33 -28.13
C TYR A 692 4.42 42.43 -27.57
N GLN A 693 5.70 42.50 -27.95
CA GLN A 693 6.50 43.72 -27.72
C GLN A 693 5.92 44.89 -28.51
N ARG A 694 5.46 44.67 -29.75
CA ARG A 694 4.71 45.69 -30.51
C ARG A 694 3.40 46.11 -29.82
N GLU A 695 2.64 45.17 -29.27
CA GLU A 695 1.41 45.47 -28.51
C GLU A 695 1.71 46.19 -27.17
N ALA A 696 2.75 45.78 -26.45
CA ALA A 696 3.20 46.40 -25.21
C ALA A 696 3.80 47.80 -25.44
N GLU A 697 4.55 48.01 -26.52
CA GLU A 697 5.02 49.33 -26.97
C GLU A 697 3.84 50.23 -27.39
N LYS A 698 2.83 49.70 -28.09
CA LYS A 698 1.60 50.42 -28.40
C LYS A 698 0.80 50.78 -27.15
N MET A 699 0.75 49.91 -26.13
CA MET A 699 0.07 50.18 -24.87
C MET A 699 0.83 51.19 -23.99
N ASN A 700 2.16 51.09 -23.92
CA ASN A 700 3.01 52.08 -23.25
C ASN A 700 3.00 53.45 -23.96
N ALA A 701 2.90 53.48 -25.29
CA ALA A 701 2.74 54.71 -26.07
C ALA A 701 1.35 55.37 -25.93
N LYS A 702 0.33 54.61 -25.50
CA LYS A 702 -1.04 55.07 -25.27
C LYS A 702 -1.33 55.52 -23.84
N GLN A 703 -0.38 55.44 -22.91
CA GLN A 703 -0.56 56.07 -21.60
C GLN A 703 -0.74 57.58 -21.79
N PRO A 704 -1.89 58.17 -21.39
CA PRO A 704 -2.08 59.60 -21.51
C PRO A 704 -1.04 60.31 -20.64
N LYS A 705 -0.23 61.17 -21.26
CA LYS A 705 0.61 62.14 -20.56
C LYS A 705 -0.32 63.14 -19.86
N GLY A 706 -0.78 62.78 -18.67
CA GLY A 706 -1.68 63.60 -17.87
C GLY A 706 -3.03 62.92 -17.63
N SER A 707 -3.07 61.97 -16.70
CA SER A 707 -4.27 61.70 -15.92
C SER A 707 -3.85 61.32 -14.51
N THR A 708 -4.20 62.21 -13.59
CA THR A 708 -4.15 62.09 -12.13
C THR A 708 -4.52 60.71 -11.62
N GLU A 709 -3.77 60.26 -10.61
CA GLU A 709 -4.08 59.22 -9.62
C GLU A 709 -5.26 58.31 -9.97
N ILE A 710 -4.94 57.16 -10.59
CA ILE A 710 -5.84 56.01 -10.55
C ILE A 710 -5.80 55.51 -9.11
N ASP A 711 -6.90 55.76 -8.40
CA ASP A 711 -7.12 55.33 -7.02
C ASP A 711 -6.86 53.82 -6.90
N GLY A 712 -5.92 53.45 -6.02
CA GLY A 712 -5.48 52.08 -5.77
C GLY A 712 -6.59 51.16 -5.20
N SER A 713 -7.78 51.69 -4.98
CA SER A 713 -8.97 50.98 -4.53
C SER A 713 -9.56 50.00 -5.59
N ILE A 714 -9.35 50.24 -6.89
CA ILE A 714 -10.01 49.47 -7.96
C ILE A 714 -9.24 48.18 -8.32
N LEU A 715 -7.91 48.16 -8.23
CA LEU A 715 -7.12 46.93 -8.43
C LEU A 715 -7.06 46.06 -7.18
N ALA A 716 -7.27 46.64 -6.00
CA ALA A 716 -7.46 45.90 -4.77
C ALA A 716 -8.73 45.04 -4.79
N SER A 717 -9.72 45.27 -5.68
CA SER A 717 -10.89 44.40 -5.81
C SER A 717 -10.71 43.24 -6.79
N VAL A 718 -9.71 43.29 -7.68
CA VAL A 718 -9.50 42.23 -8.70
C VAL A 718 -8.58 41.11 -8.17
N TYR A 719 -7.73 41.41 -7.19
CA TYR A 719 -7.01 40.40 -6.38
C TYR A 719 -7.71 40.04 -5.06
N ASN A 720 -8.93 40.59 -4.82
CA ASN A 720 -9.82 40.22 -3.70
C ASN A 720 -11.16 39.65 -4.20
N ASN A 721 -11.15 38.86 -5.29
CA ASN A 721 -12.27 37.99 -5.66
C ASN A 721 -11.85 36.53 -5.62
#